data_AF-A0A067Q4F9-F1
#
_entry.id   AF-A0A067Q4F9-F1
#
_cell.length_a   1.000
_cell.length_b   1.000
_cell.length_c   1.000
_cell.angle_alpha   90.00
_cell.angle_beta   90.00
_cell.angle_gamma   90.00
#
_symmetry.space_group_name_H-M   'P 1'
#
loop_
_entity.id
_entity.type
_entity.pdbx_description
1 polymer ?
#
loop_
_entity_poly.entity_id
_entity_poly.type
_entity_poly.pdbx_seq_one_letter_code
_entity_poly.pdbx_strand_id
1 'polypeptide(L)'
;MSDVDSITSFNLEIGEVDAVTRRLHNVGLDPEIDSVMDASLSDQVGPGRTIGNWISKSGRKVEQFVGKVSERLGRGPSAVMERIVSRVNELCSWEVQPRIIRLRSLLRPPRTFGQILESAMNDIIIRADVFIADPEITQNCGKLVKFLNDGHSTTRALAVYYITTIICVLPESQLLFLRLGALEIVRKSYSFLTMLPRQHRDRDLLLAPSRRALVFLSDTEVLSAIREYDALSMEEFSLDPSKRTPIPRKWDILASLIRYSAKSECRLPAARQLTHIPELMLGFCHPAMELVVGPDLIQCWAELSLSSDQLVASTYFKLLLSFQRVCENMPKNNSWVWRCYFLPMFRVYLRGLDKHSGIELSQGLNNNFFPRGKDYLAATLTGDMREQLGQMLVHTTPTPGPTGVASLVAEFLHPFIPLWRRFVHEWTFSPRAIGSPLPIIRALSSKKRRSLCQKLVDLAMRSECSLNDVMKVVEQDYDCLWGVLDALAHFCHARTHNGQLARTLAKGLLSWASSRAKSPIAFRPTEIHQGVCSTFSSHAGHRIMVFYVDPNQGDIFAEREHEYTEVSELYAEHSHLRWVSMDDPGEVKSRYNPVYVGPGTEKNWYWIGRRRDKLNSSATHVFSVEVSQSSREKGGELMFSLLNSPTNPDPVDSITQGSLYILSARQVVGDRPTWAWLRSMWDVTRKLVLKDVHSTSR
;
A
#
# COMPACT_ATOMS: atom_id res chain seq x y z
N MET A 1 62.93 -10.42 -14.78
CA MET A 1 62.88 -9.97 -16.19
C MET A 1 61.42 -9.82 -16.53
N SER A 2 60.97 -8.57 -16.60
CA SER A 2 59.57 -8.15 -16.61
C SER A 2 59.20 -7.66 -18.00
N ASP A 3 58.27 -8.35 -18.65
CA ASP A 3 57.54 -7.84 -19.81
C ASP A 3 56.65 -6.69 -19.36
N VAL A 4 56.86 -5.53 -19.99
CA VAL A 4 56.05 -4.33 -19.84
C VAL A 4 54.92 -4.43 -20.85
N ASP A 5 53.68 -4.55 -20.35
CA ASP A 5 52.49 -4.51 -21.18
C ASP A 5 52.40 -3.17 -21.92
N SER A 6 52.34 -3.28 -23.25
CA SER A 6 52.23 -2.20 -24.22
C SER A 6 50.96 -1.37 -23.99
N ILE A 7 51.13 -0.12 -23.57
CA ILE A 7 50.10 0.91 -23.67
C ILE A 7 49.94 1.22 -25.16
N THR A 8 48.78 0.87 -25.71
CA THR A 8 48.39 1.26 -27.07
C THR A 8 48.20 2.78 -27.13
N SER A 9 49.22 3.51 -27.58
CA SER A 9 49.09 4.92 -27.93
C SER A 9 48.36 5.02 -29.28
N PHE A 10 47.24 5.73 -29.31
CA PHE A 10 46.63 6.17 -30.56
C PHE A 10 47.12 7.59 -30.85
N ASN A 11 47.94 7.73 -31.89
CA ASN A 11 48.33 9.03 -32.43
C ASN A 11 47.20 9.48 -33.36
N LEU A 12 46.45 10.51 -32.95
CA LEU A 12 45.51 11.19 -33.82
C LEU A 12 46.25 12.38 -34.44
N GLU A 13 46.41 12.40 -35.76
CA GLU A 13 46.97 13.57 -36.43
C GLU A 13 46.00 14.74 -36.33
N ILE A 14 46.52 15.96 -36.15
CA ILE A 14 45.71 17.19 -35.99
C ILE A 14 44.72 17.38 -37.16
N GLY A 15 45.02 16.84 -38.35
CA GLY A 15 44.11 16.86 -39.51
C GLY A 15 42.91 15.89 -39.43
N GLU A 16 42.95 14.88 -38.56
CA GLU A 16 41.83 13.92 -38.38
C GLU A 16 40.76 14.43 -37.42
N VAL A 17 41.06 15.48 -36.65
CA VAL A 17 40.13 16.11 -35.70
C VAL A 17 38.89 16.66 -36.42
N ASP A 18 39.05 17.22 -37.62
CA ASP A 18 37.93 17.71 -38.43
C ASP A 18 37.06 16.59 -39.03
N ALA A 19 37.64 15.42 -39.29
CA ALA A 19 36.92 14.25 -39.77
C ALA A 19 36.10 13.60 -38.64
N VAL A 20 36.65 13.56 -37.42
CA VAL A 20 35.94 13.11 -36.22
C VAL A 20 34.83 14.10 -35.84
N THR A 21 35.08 15.41 -35.93
CA THR A 21 34.09 16.45 -35.64
C THR A 21 32.90 16.41 -36.62
N ARG A 22 33.15 16.18 -37.91
CA ARG A 22 32.08 15.96 -38.91
C ARG A 22 31.29 14.67 -38.67
N ARG A 23 31.93 13.59 -38.21
CA ARG A 23 31.23 12.34 -37.85
C ARG A 23 30.36 12.51 -36.59
N LEU A 24 30.74 13.36 -35.65
CA LEU A 24 29.97 13.66 -34.43
C LEU A 24 28.72 14.49 -34.73
N HIS A 25 28.81 15.45 -35.65
CA HIS A 25 27.67 16.25 -36.12
C HIS A 25 26.59 15.37 -36.77
N ASN A 26 26.98 14.33 -37.50
CA ASN A 26 26.05 13.38 -38.13
C ASN A 26 25.32 12.45 -37.15
N VAL A 27 25.69 12.43 -35.86
CA VAL A 27 25.02 11.64 -34.79
C VAL A 27 24.07 12.53 -33.96
N GLY A 28 23.79 13.75 -34.41
CA GLY A 28 22.82 14.65 -33.77
C GLY A 28 23.34 15.31 -32.49
N LEU A 29 24.66 15.43 -32.35
CA LEU A 29 25.30 16.17 -31.26
C LEU A 29 25.75 17.53 -31.82
N ASP A 30 24.89 18.53 -31.72
CA ASP A 30 25.30 19.93 -31.93
C ASP A 30 26.07 20.39 -30.68
N PRO A 31 27.37 20.76 -30.79
CA PRO A 31 28.07 21.39 -29.69
C PRO A 31 27.56 22.82 -29.59
N GLU A 32 26.49 23.02 -28.83
CA GLU A 32 26.05 24.36 -28.41
C GLU A 32 27.19 24.97 -27.57
N ILE A 33 27.93 25.89 -28.19
CA ILE A 33 28.95 26.69 -27.53
C ILE A 33 28.19 27.84 -26.88
N ASP A 34 27.79 27.67 -25.63
CA ASP A 34 27.27 28.76 -24.80
C ASP A 34 28.35 29.87 -24.73
N SER A 35 28.11 30.94 -25.47
CA SER A 35 28.85 32.20 -25.38
C SER A 35 28.44 32.92 -24.10
N VAL A 36 29.00 32.49 -22.97
CA VAL A 36 28.97 33.30 -21.74
C VAL A 36 30.19 34.23 -21.77
N MET A 37 29.96 35.47 -22.20
CA MET A 37 30.81 36.60 -21.87
C MET A 37 29.94 37.83 -21.61
N ASP A 38 29.83 38.17 -20.33
CA ASP A 38 29.74 39.51 -19.75
C ASP A 38 29.41 39.32 -18.26
N ALA A 39 29.93 40.05 -17.27
CA ALA A 39 31.18 40.75 -17.04
C ALA A 39 31.18 41.02 -15.52
N SER A 40 32.25 40.71 -14.78
CA SER A 40 32.69 41.58 -13.69
C SER A 40 34.17 41.31 -13.42
N LEU A 41 34.94 42.39 -13.54
CA LEU A 41 36.39 42.44 -13.55
C LEU A 41 37.00 42.15 -12.18
N SER A 42 38.02 41.29 -12.14
CA SER A 42 39.37 41.62 -11.63
C SER A 42 40.21 40.34 -11.47
N ASP A 43 40.45 39.63 -12.57
CA ASP A 43 41.51 38.62 -12.64
C ASP A 43 41.99 38.56 -14.10
N GLN A 44 43.19 39.08 -14.37
CA GLN A 44 43.72 39.19 -15.74
C GLN A 44 43.84 37.80 -16.40
N VAL A 45 43.10 37.63 -17.50
CA VAL A 45 43.09 36.43 -18.33
C VAL A 45 44.29 36.49 -19.28
N GLY A 46 45.38 35.82 -18.92
CA GLY A 46 46.48 35.57 -19.86
C GLY A 46 46.06 34.57 -20.95
N PRO A 47 46.52 34.71 -22.21
CA PRO A 47 46.14 33.83 -23.33
C PRO A 47 46.41 32.34 -23.08
N GLY A 48 47.33 32.00 -22.18
CA GLY A 48 47.58 30.61 -21.76
C GLY A 48 46.46 29.98 -20.91
N ARG A 49 45.65 30.77 -20.17
CA ARG A 49 44.56 30.24 -19.33
C ARG A 49 43.29 29.90 -20.14
N THR A 50 43.02 30.65 -21.21
CA THR A 50 41.84 30.41 -22.06
C THR A 50 41.99 29.12 -22.87
N ILE A 51 43.18 28.89 -23.44
CA ILE A 51 43.50 27.66 -24.17
C ILE A 51 43.53 26.45 -23.21
N GLY A 52 44.12 26.61 -22.02
CA GLY A 52 44.13 25.56 -21.00
C GLY A 52 42.73 25.15 -20.54
N ASN A 53 41.82 26.11 -20.36
CA ASN A 53 40.42 25.83 -20.00
C ASN A 53 39.64 25.16 -21.14
N TRP A 54 39.92 25.54 -22.38
CA TRP A 54 39.30 24.92 -23.55
C TRP A 54 39.77 23.49 -23.71
N ILE A 55 41.09 23.23 -23.67
CA ILE A 55 41.67 21.88 -23.70
C ILE A 55 41.14 21.02 -22.53
N SER A 56 41.00 21.59 -21.33
CA SER A 56 40.47 20.88 -20.17
C SER A 56 38.97 20.57 -20.27
N LYS A 57 38.19 21.39 -20.98
CA LYS A 57 36.76 21.13 -21.27
C LYS A 57 36.63 20.08 -22.39
N SER A 58 37.42 20.19 -23.44
CA SER A 58 37.49 19.25 -24.56
C SER A 58 37.93 17.87 -24.09
N GLY A 59 38.98 17.79 -23.26
CA GLY A 59 39.46 16.55 -22.64
C GLY A 59 38.38 15.87 -21.80
N ARG A 60 37.64 16.62 -20.97
CA ARG A 60 36.51 16.08 -20.19
C ARG A 60 35.37 15.56 -21.07
N LYS A 61 35.05 16.22 -22.19
CA LYS A 61 34.04 15.75 -23.15
C LYS A 61 34.49 14.47 -23.86
N VAL A 62 35.78 14.37 -24.23
CA VAL A 62 36.36 13.16 -24.83
C VAL A 62 36.40 12.02 -23.80
N GLU A 63 36.80 12.26 -22.56
CA GLU A 63 36.75 11.25 -21.48
C GLU A 63 35.32 10.74 -21.24
N GLN A 64 34.32 11.63 -21.23
CA GLN A 64 32.92 11.24 -21.13
C GLN A 64 32.44 10.44 -22.36
N PHE A 65 32.90 10.80 -23.56
CA PHE A 65 32.57 10.07 -24.78
C PHE A 65 33.23 8.68 -24.81
N VAL A 66 34.52 8.59 -24.49
CA VAL A 66 35.26 7.33 -24.40
C VAL A 66 34.69 6.45 -23.29
N GLY A 67 34.28 7.03 -22.16
CA GLY A 67 33.55 6.33 -21.11
C GLY A 67 32.24 5.73 -21.61
N LYS A 68 31.40 6.53 -22.29
CA LYS A 68 30.15 6.06 -22.92
C LYS A 68 30.38 5.02 -24.02
N VAL A 69 31.44 5.15 -24.80
CA VAL A 69 31.80 4.17 -25.84
C VAL A 69 32.32 2.88 -25.22
N SER A 70 33.11 2.94 -24.16
CA SER A 70 33.57 1.76 -23.41
C SER A 70 32.40 1.00 -22.78
N GLU A 71 31.40 1.72 -22.25
CA GLU A 71 30.15 1.12 -21.80
C GLU A 71 29.37 0.46 -22.94
N ARG A 72 29.28 1.12 -24.12
CA ARG A 72 28.66 0.54 -25.32
C ARG A 72 29.40 -0.69 -25.86
N LEU A 73 30.73 -0.71 -25.74
CA LEU A 73 31.55 -1.89 -26.08
C LEU A 73 31.44 -3.00 -25.03
N GLY A 74 30.60 -2.81 -24.01
CA GLY A 74 30.32 -3.79 -22.99
C GLY A 74 31.45 -3.94 -21.96
N ARG A 75 32.46 -3.06 -21.96
CA ARG A 75 33.66 -3.24 -21.13
C ARG A 75 33.60 -2.48 -19.81
N GLY A 76 32.63 -1.60 -19.60
CA GLY A 76 32.46 -0.87 -18.33
C GLY A 76 31.75 -1.68 -17.24
N PRO A 77 31.84 -1.26 -15.96
CA PRO A 77 31.12 -1.90 -14.84
C PRO A 77 29.60 -2.00 -15.08
N SER A 78 28.99 -0.96 -15.67
CA SER A 78 27.55 -0.91 -15.97
C SER A 78 27.11 -2.02 -16.91
N ALA A 79 27.90 -2.26 -17.96
CA ALA A 79 27.62 -3.34 -18.90
C ALA A 79 27.84 -4.73 -18.28
N VAL A 80 28.82 -4.88 -17.39
CA VAL A 80 29.02 -6.13 -16.65
C VAL A 80 27.84 -6.39 -15.71
N MET A 81 27.35 -5.38 -14.99
CA MET A 81 26.17 -5.50 -14.15
C MET A 81 24.91 -5.82 -14.99
N GLU A 82 24.72 -5.19 -16.14
CA GLU A 82 23.59 -5.48 -17.02
C GLU A 82 23.60 -6.93 -17.52
N ARG A 83 24.77 -7.50 -17.81
CA ARG A 83 24.90 -8.93 -18.12
C ARG A 83 24.53 -9.82 -16.94
N ILE A 84 24.97 -9.48 -15.72
CA ILE A 84 24.59 -10.22 -14.52
C ILE A 84 23.07 -10.20 -14.34
N VAL A 85 22.44 -9.02 -14.37
CA VAL A 85 20.98 -8.87 -14.23
C VAL A 85 20.23 -9.62 -15.34
N SER A 86 20.68 -9.49 -16.59
CA SER A 86 20.06 -10.20 -17.72
C SER A 86 20.18 -11.72 -17.55
N ARG A 87 21.33 -12.22 -17.10
CA ARG A 87 21.55 -13.64 -16.86
C ARG A 87 20.70 -14.16 -15.71
N VAL A 88 20.59 -13.40 -14.62
CA VAL A 88 19.68 -13.74 -13.50
C VAL A 88 18.24 -13.78 -13.98
N ASN A 89 17.80 -12.80 -14.75
CA ASN A 89 16.44 -12.78 -15.29
C ASN A 89 16.17 -13.97 -16.22
N GLU A 90 17.14 -14.38 -17.06
CA GLU A 90 17.05 -15.61 -17.87
C GLU A 90 16.91 -16.87 -16.99
N LEU A 91 17.64 -16.93 -15.87
CA LEU A 91 17.58 -18.05 -14.92
C LEU A 91 16.28 -18.07 -14.12
N CYS A 92 15.67 -16.91 -13.86
CA CYS A 92 14.37 -16.79 -13.19
C CYS A 92 13.18 -17.02 -14.15
N SER A 93 13.32 -16.70 -15.45
CA SER A 93 12.25 -16.79 -16.45
C SER A 93 12.06 -18.19 -17.05
N TRP A 94 12.63 -19.24 -16.44
CA TRP A 94 12.62 -20.60 -16.97
C TRP A 94 11.21 -21.19 -17.20
N GLU A 95 10.16 -20.59 -16.63
CA GLU A 95 8.78 -21.00 -16.83
C GLU A 95 8.04 -20.28 -17.99
N VAL A 96 8.58 -19.18 -18.55
CA VAL A 96 7.83 -18.37 -19.54
C VAL A 96 8.71 -17.91 -20.72
N GLN A 97 8.75 -18.75 -21.77
CA GLN A 97 9.26 -18.49 -23.14
C GLN A 97 10.76 -18.17 -23.34
N PRO A 98 11.55 -19.15 -23.81
CA PRO A 98 12.92 -18.94 -24.25
C PRO A 98 12.96 -18.50 -25.72
N ARG A 99 13.70 -17.40 -26.03
CA ARG A 99 14.46 -17.12 -27.28
C ARG A 99 14.26 -15.75 -27.95
N ILE A 100 13.16 -15.02 -27.76
CA ILE A 100 12.95 -13.73 -28.48
C ILE A 100 13.73 -12.54 -27.86
N ILE A 101 14.21 -12.66 -26.61
CA ILE A 101 14.74 -11.52 -25.85
C ILE A 101 16.17 -11.12 -26.25
N ARG A 102 17.03 -12.06 -26.68
CA ARG A 102 18.48 -11.79 -26.85
C ARG A 102 18.80 -10.78 -27.97
N LEU A 103 18.07 -10.79 -29.08
CA LEU A 103 18.35 -9.91 -30.23
C LEU A 103 18.02 -8.43 -29.97
N ARG A 104 17.09 -8.13 -29.05
CA ARG A 104 16.70 -6.74 -28.74
C ARG A 104 17.73 -6.00 -27.87
N SER A 105 18.63 -6.73 -27.21
CA SER A 105 19.62 -6.12 -26.29
C SER A 105 20.69 -5.30 -27.02
N LEU A 106 21.08 -5.71 -28.23
CA LEU A 106 22.19 -5.08 -28.97
C LEU A 106 21.85 -3.69 -29.56
N LEU A 107 20.57 -3.36 -29.68
CA LEU A 107 20.10 -2.08 -30.24
C LEU A 107 19.56 -1.12 -29.17
N ARG A 108 19.45 -1.56 -27.92
CA ARG A 108 18.90 -0.72 -26.85
C ARG A 108 20.00 0.23 -26.35
N PRO A 109 19.70 1.52 -26.14
CA PRO A 109 20.63 2.40 -25.44
C PRO A 109 21.00 1.79 -24.07
N PRO A 110 22.26 1.92 -23.62
CA PRO A 110 22.68 1.43 -22.32
C PRO A 110 21.75 1.95 -21.24
N ARG A 111 21.31 1.06 -20.36
CA ARG A 111 20.49 1.47 -19.22
C ARG A 111 21.31 2.41 -18.33
N THR A 112 20.64 3.44 -17.82
CA THR A 112 21.27 4.30 -16.81
C THR A 112 21.57 3.50 -15.54
N PHE A 113 22.53 3.97 -14.72
CA PHE A 113 22.85 3.35 -13.43
C PHE A 113 21.58 3.09 -12.59
N GLY A 114 20.67 4.06 -12.52
CA GLY A 114 19.40 3.94 -11.79
C GLY A 114 18.49 2.86 -12.35
N GLN A 115 18.35 2.74 -13.67
CA GLN A 115 17.56 1.68 -14.30
C GLN A 115 18.15 0.27 -14.09
N ILE A 116 19.48 0.15 -14.09
CA ILE A 116 20.16 -1.12 -13.80
C ILE A 116 19.91 -1.51 -12.35
N LEU A 117 20.07 -0.55 -11.44
CA LEU A 117 19.86 -0.75 -10.01
C LEU A 117 18.41 -1.10 -9.69
N GLU A 118 17.45 -0.38 -10.27
CA GLU A 118 16.02 -0.64 -10.11
C GLU A 118 15.66 -2.05 -10.56
N SER A 119 16.13 -2.47 -11.75
CA SER A 119 15.92 -3.83 -12.26
C SER A 119 16.57 -4.88 -11.36
N ALA A 120 17.82 -4.67 -10.92
CA ALA A 120 18.49 -5.58 -9.98
C ALA A 120 17.73 -5.71 -8.65
N MET A 121 17.17 -4.61 -8.14
CA MET A 121 16.44 -4.62 -6.88
C MET A 121 15.03 -5.20 -7.00
N ASN A 122 14.40 -5.16 -8.18
CA ASN A 122 13.02 -5.64 -8.42
C ASN A 122 12.97 -7.11 -8.87
N ASP A 123 13.92 -7.54 -9.70
CA ASP A 123 13.77 -8.76 -10.49
C ASP A 123 14.57 -9.96 -9.94
N ILE A 124 15.54 -9.72 -9.06
CA ILE A 124 16.40 -10.78 -8.52
C ILE A 124 15.66 -11.49 -7.38
N ILE A 125 14.86 -12.47 -7.76
CA ILE A 125 14.31 -13.53 -6.89
C ILE A 125 14.93 -14.84 -7.37
N ILE A 126 16.25 -14.95 -7.24
CA ILE A 126 16.98 -16.16 -7.58
C ILE A 126 17.49 -16.82 -6.31
N ARG A 127 17.47 -18.15 -6.27
CA ARG A 127 18.12 -18.88 -5.19
C ARG A 127 19.63 -18.63 -5.24
N ALA A 128 20.22 -18.42 -4.07
CA ALA A 128 21.65 -18.15 -3.92
C ALA A 128 22.55 -19.23 -4.52
N ASP A 129 22.19 -20.50 -4.36
CA ASP A 129 22.94 -21.63 -4.89
C ASP A 129 23.02 -21.61 -6.42
N VAL A 130 21.91 -21.26 -7.10
CA VAL A 130 21.88 -21.12 -8.56
C VAL A 130 22.73 -19.94 -9.03
N PHE A 131 22.67 -18.80 -8.34
CA PHE A 131 23.48 -17.62 -8.67
C PHE A 131 24.98 -17.90 -8.56
N ILE A 132 25.41 -18.56 -7.47
CA ILE A 132 26.82 -18.83 -7.19
C ILE A 132 27.36 -19.94 -8.12
N ALA A 133 26.52 -20.92 -8.49
CA ALA A 133 26.92 -22.01 -9.38
C ALA A 133 27.05 -21.58 -10.85
N ASP A 134 26.44 -20.47 -11.28
CA ASP A 134 26.52 -20.02 -12.67
C ASP A 134 27.92 -19.45 -12.99
N PRO A 135 28.65 -20.05 -13.96
CA PRO A 135 30.02 -19.65 -14.27
C PRO A 135 30.09 -18.28 -14.95
N GLU A 136 29.05 -17.87 -15.69
CA GLU A 136 29.01 -16.58 -16.37
C GLU A 136 28.80 -15.44 -15.35
N ILE A 137 27.90 -15.62 -14.39
CA ILE A 137 27.71 -14.71 -13.26
C ILE A 137 29.01 -14.59 -12.46
N THR A 138 29.64 -15.72 -12.11
CA THR A 138 30.91 -15.76 -11.37
C THR A 138 32.02 -15.01 -12.13
N GLN A 139 32.15 -15.25 -13.43
CA GLN A 139 33.14 -14.57 -14.27
C GLN A 139 32.91 -13.05 -14.29
N ASN A 140 31.65 -12.62 -14.41
CA ASN A 140 31.29 -11.20 -14.42
C ASN A 140 31.49 -10.54 -13.04
N CYS A 141 31.22 -11.23 -11.94
CA CYS A 141 31.58 -10.78 -10.60
C CYS A 141 33.10 -10.59 -10.46
N GLY A 142 33.90 -11.50 -11.02
CA GLY A 142 35.35 -11.34 -11.10
C GLY A 142 35.79 -10.08 -11.86
N LYS A 143 35.10 -9.71 -12.94
CA LYS A 143 35.35 -8.46 -13.66
C LYS A 143 35.04 -7.22 -12.82
N LEU A 144 33.94 -7.23 -12.05
CA LEU A 144 33.62 -6.14 -11.11
C LEU A 144 34.72 -5.97 -10.06
N VAL A 145 35.25 -7.06 -9.50
CA VAL A 145 36.37 -6.99 -8.54
C VAL A 145 37.64 -6.42 -9.19
N LYS A 146 37.93 -6.76 -10.45
CA LYS A 146 39.06 -6.16 -11.18
C LYS A 146 38.91 -4.64 -11.32
N PHE A 147 37.70 -4.14 -11.58
CA PHE A 147 37.43 -2.69 -11.66
C PHE A 147 37.67 -1.93 -10.35
N LEU A 148 37.76 -2.61 -9.20
CA LEU A 148 38.13 -1.97 -7.94
C LEU A 148 39.57 -1.44 -7.94
N ASN A 149 40.46 -1.99 -8.78
CA ASN A 149 41.84 -1.54 -8.96
C ASN A 149 42.02 -0.61 -10.17
N ASP A 150 40.93 -0.16 -10.80
CA ASP A 150 41.00 0.71 -11.98
C ASP A 150 41.61 2.09 -11.64
N GLY A 151 42.38 2.65 -12.57
CA GLY A 151 42.99 3.98 -12.40
C GLY A 151 41.96 5.11 -12.28
N HIS A 152 40.75 4.93 -12.81
CA HIS A 152 39.69 5.92 -12.79
C HIS A 152 38.78 5.75 -11.56
N SER A 153 38.63 6.80 -10.76
CA SER A 153 37.80 6.78 -9.55
C SER A 153 36.31 6.55 -9.82
N THR A 154 35.77 7.02 -10.95
CA THR A 154 34.37 6.73 -11.34
C THR A 154 34.14 5.24 -11.58
N THR A 155 35.07 4.57 -12.29
CA THR A 155 35.00 3.13 -12.56
C THR A 155 35.03 2.33 -11.25
N ARG A 156 35.96 2.69 -10.35
CA ARG A 156 36.03 2.11 -9.01
C ARG A 156 34.74 2.32 -8.22
N ALA A 157 34.18 3.54 -8.26
CA ALA A 157 32.96 3.87 -7.53
C ALA A 157 31.78 3.01 -8.00
N LEU A 158 31.56 2.90 -9.31
CA LEU A 158 30.51 2.07 -9.90
C LEU A 158 30.71 0.60 -9.55
N ALA A 159 31.94 0.08 -9.61
CA ALA A 159 32.25 -1.29 -9.22
C ALA A 159 31.92 -1.55 -7.74
N VAL A 160 32.31 -0.64 -6.84
CA VAL A 160 31.96 -0.72 -5.41
C VAL A 160 30.43 -0.72 -5.23
N TYR A 161 29.70 0.15 -5.94
CA TYR A 161 28.24 0.21 -5.88
C TYR A 161 27.57 -1.07 -6.37
N TYR A 162 28.01 -1.63 -7.50
CA TYR A 162 27.43 -2.86 -8.04
C TYR A 162 27.71 -4.07 -7.17
N ILE A 163 28.94 -4.20 -6.64
CA ILE A 163 29.26 -5.25 -5.67
C ILE A 163 28.36 -5.12 -4.43
N THR A 164 28.25 -3.91 -3.88
CA THR A 164 27.36 -3.63 -2.73
C THR A 164 25.92 -3.96 -3.04
N THR A 165 25.44 -3.62 -4.24
CA THR A 165 24.06 -3.90 -4.70
C THR A 165 23.82 -5.41 -4.78
N ILE A 166 24.74 -6.16 -5.38
CA ILE A 166 24.61 -7.62 -5.52
C ILE A 166 24.58 -8.27 -4.13
N ILE A 167 25.49 -7.91 -3.22
CA ILE A 167 25.48 -8.45 -1.84
C ILE A 167 24.21 -8.00 -1.10
N CYS A 168 23.76 -6.77 -1.29
CA CYS A 168 22.53 -6.28 -0.68
C CYS A 168 21.31 -7.09 -1.13
N VAL A 169 21.20 -7.37 -2.43
CA VAL A 169 20.07 -8.13 -2.99
C VAL A 169 20.17 -9.63 -2.70
N LEU A 170 21.39 -10.16 -2.66
CA LEU A 170 21.71 -11.57 -2.47
C LEU A 170 22.87 -11.71 -1.46
N PRO A 171 22.59 -11.71 -0.14
CA PRO A 171 23.61 -11.74 0.90
C PRO A 171 24.63 -12.87 0.77
N GLU A 172 24.22 -14.03 0.29
CA GLU A 172 25.07 -15.21 0.10
C GLU A 172 26.18 -15.00 -0.93
N SER A 173 25.99 -14.07 -1.87
CA SER A 173 27.03 -13.67 -2.82
C SER A 173 28.24 -13.01 -2.15
N GLN A 174 28.14 -12.59 -0.87
CA GLN A 174 29.26 -12.09 -0.08
C GLN A 174 30.45 -13.05 -0.13
N LEU A 175 30.21 -14.36 0.05
CA LEU A 175 31.29 -15.37 0.05
C LEU A 175 32.01 -15.43 -1.30
N LEU A 176 31.31 -15.22 -2.41
CA LEU A 176 31.90 -15.15 -3.74
C LEU A 176 32.85 -13.94 -3.85
N PHE A 177 32.41 -12.76 -3.43
CA PHE A 177 33.26 -11.56 -3.46
C PHE A 177 34.45 -11.62 -2.51
N LEU A 178 34.29 -12.27 -1.34
CA LEU A 178 35.40 -12.56 -0.44
C LEU A 178 36.44 -13.47 -1.10
N ARG A 179 36.02 -14.56 -1.76
CA ARG A 179 36.92 -15.45 -2.50
C ARG A 179 37.64 -14.75 -3.65
N LEU A 180 37.00 -13.76 -4.27
CA LEU A 180 37.60 -12.95 -5.33
C LEU A 180 38.55 -11.87 -4.80
N GLY A 181 38.71 -11.69 -3.48
CA GLY A 181 39.61 -10.73 -2.86
C GLY A 181 39.06 -9.30 -2.79
N ALA A 182 37.74 -9.12 -2.88
CA ALA A 182 37.12 -7.79 -2.87
C ALA A 182 37.36 -7.04 -1.54
N LEU A 183 37.34 -7.75 -0.40
CA LEU A 183 37.47 -7.15 0.93
C LEU A 183 38.82 -6.46 1.12
N GLU A 184 39.91 -7.10 0.71
CA GLU A 184 41.27 -6.57 0.84
C GLU A 184 41.44 -5.32 -0.02
N ILE A 185 40.91 -5.34 -1.25
CA ILE A 185 40.98 -4.22 -2.19
C ILE A 185 40.18 -3.03 -1.66
N VAL A 186 38.94 -3.25 -1.20
CA VAL A 186 38.09 -2.20 -0.64
C VAL A 186 38.69 -1.65 0.66
N ARG A 187 39.25 -2.50 1.53
CA ARG A 187 39.89 -2.08 2.79
C ARG A 187 41.11 -1.20 2.51
N LYS A 188 41.99 -1.61 1.59
CA LYS A 188 43.15 -0.81 1.16
C LYS A 188 42.70 0.55 0.60
N SER A 189 41.67 0.55 -0.24
CA SER A 189 41.10 1.77 -0.81
C SER A 189 40.53 2.68 0.26
N TYR A 190 39.75 2.14 1.21
CA TYR A 190 39.20 2.91 2.33
C TYR A 190 40.28 3.56 3.18
N SER A 191 41.30 2.80 3.60
CA SER A 191 42.42 3.34 4.39
C SER A 191 43.12 4.47 3.64
N PHE A 192 43.39 4.31 2.34
CA PHE A 192 43.94 5.37 1.51
C PHE A 192 43.04 6.62 1.46
N LEU A 193 41.75 6.45 1.19
CA LEU A 193 40.78 7.54 1.07
C LEU A 193 40.58 8.31 2.37
N THR A 194 40.70 7.66 3.53
CA THR A 194 40.62 8.35 4.84
C THR A 194 41.79 9.31 5.10
N MET A 195 42.96 9.05 4.49
CA MET A 195 44.15 9.90 4.62
C MET A 195 44.13 11.12 3.68
N LEU A 196 43.31 11.09 2.63
CA LEU A 196 43.22 12.20 1.67
C LEU A 196 42.54 13.43 2.30
N PRO A 197 42.83 14.66 1.86
CA PRO A 197 42.12 15.87 2.32
C PRO A 197 40.60 15.81 2.08
N ARG A 198 39.81 16.49 2.91
CA ARG A 198 38.32 16.53 2.78
C ARG A 198 37.82 17.06 1.44
N GLN A 199 38.62 17.84 0.71
CA GLN A 199 38.26 18.41 -0.59
C GLN A 199 38.79 17.55 -1.76
N HIS A 200 39.40 16.39 -1.48
CA HIS A 200 39.93 15.54 -2.53
C HIS A 200 38.79 14.83 -3.26
N ARG A 201 38.69 15.04 -4.57
CA ARG A 201 37.61 14.48 -5.43
C ARG A 201 37.37 12.99 -5.21
N ASP A 202 38.43 12.18 -5.17
CA ASP A 202 38.30 10.73 -4.95
C ASP A 202 37.77 10.38 -3.56
N ARG A 203 38.11 11.17 -2.53
CA ARG A 203 37.58 10.98 -1.18
C ARG A 203 36.08 11.18 -1.17
N ASP A 204 35.61 12.27 -1.77
CA ASP A 204 34.19 12.60 -1.84
C ASP A 204 33.39 11.55 -2.61
N LEU A 205 33.96 11.02 -3.70
CA LEU A 205 33.30 10.04 -4.55
C LEU A 205 33.33 8.62 -3.97
N LEU A 206 34.45 8.17 -3.39
CA LEU A 206 34.68 6.75 -3.06
C LEU A 206 34.53 6.43 -1.57
N LEU A 207 34.76 7.37 -0.66
CA LEU A 207 34.86 7.05 0.77
C LEU A 207 33.55 6.45 1.32
N ALA A 208 32.41 7.07 1.01
CA ALA A 208 31.11 6.60 1.48
C ALA A 208 30.71 5.24 0.87
N PRO A 209 30.81 5.02 -0.47
CA PRO A 209 30.60 3.71 -1.07
C PRO A 209 31.54 2.64 -0.51
N SER A 210 32.85 2.92 -0.36
CA SER A 210 33.81 1.96 0.18
C SER A 210 33.52 1.60 1.64
N ARG A 211 33.16 2.57 2.48
CA ARG A 211 32.74 2.30 3.87
C ARG A 211 31.54 1.36 3.93
N ARG A 212 30.54 1.56 3.07
CA ARG A 212 29.38 0.67 3.00
C ARG A 212 29.75 -0.72 2.49
N ALA A 213 30.53 -0.80 1.43
CA ALA A 213 31.00 -2.09 0.93
C ALA A 213 31.77 -2.87 2.00
N LEU A 214 32.55 -2.20 2.85
CA LEU A 214 33.18 -2.85 4.00
C LEU A 214 32.18 -3.43 5.00
N VAL A 215 31.05 -2.78 5.26
CA VAL A 215 29.99 -3.33 6.13
C VAL A 215 29.41 -4.61 5.52
N PHE A 216 29.20 -4.65 4.20
CA PHE A 216 28.68 -5.83 3.50
C PHE A 216 29.70 -6.95 3.33
N LEU A 217 30.99 -6.62 3.24
CA LEU A 217 32.05 -7.60 3.05
C LEU A 217 32.57 -8.15 4.38
N SER A 218 32.54 -7.36 5.46
CA SER A 218 33.00 -7.80 6.79
C SER A 218 31.89 -8.53 7.54
N ASP A 219 32.24 -9.47 8.42
CA ASP A 219 31.26 -10.02 9.36
C ASP A 219 30.88 -8.94 10.38
N THR A 220 29.62 -8.49 10.28
CA THR A 220 29.04 -7.48 11.17
C THR A 220 27.87 -8.08 11.92
N GLU A 221 27.54 -7.53 13.10
CA GLU A 221 26.42 -8.01 13.92
C GLU A 221 25.09 -8.05 13.14
N VAL A 222 24.89 -7.12 12.21
CA VAL A 222 23.70 -7.11 11.34
C VAL A 222 23.67 -8.29 10.38
N LEU A 223 24.81 -8.67 9.78
CA LEU A 223 24.87 -9.85 8.91
C LEU A 223 24.70 -11.14 9.71
N SER A 224 25.23 -11.20 10.93
CA SER A 224 24.96 -12.32 11.84
C SER A 224 23.47 -12.44 12.17
N ALA A 225 22.80 -11.33 12.48
CA ALA A 225 21.35 -11.31 12.72
C ALA A 225 20.53 -11.72 11.48
N ILE A 226 20.96 -11.31 10.27
CA ILE A 226 20.33 -11.74 9.01
C ILE A 226 20.47 -13.25 8.83
N ARG A 227 21.70 -13.79 8.95
CA ARG A 227 21.95 -15.24 8.83
C ARG A 227 21.15 -16.04 9.86
N GLU A 228 21.05 -15.55 11.09
CA GLU A 228 20.26 -16.19 12.15
C GLU A 228 18.76 -16.17 11.81
N TYR A 229 18.24 -15.06 11.29
CA TYR A 229 16.85 -14.95 10.83
C TYR A 229 16.54 -15.93 9.67
N ASP A 230 17.44 -16.03 8.70
CA ASP A 230 17.28 -16.89 7.53
C ASP A 230 17.30 -18.37 7.92
N ALA A 231 18.18 -18.75 8.86
CA ALA A 231 18.24 -20.10 9.40
C ALA A 231 16.91 -20.51 10.09
N LEU A 232 16.31 -19.62 10.87
CA LEU A 232 15.03 -19.88 11.55
C LEU A 232 13.84 -19.96 10.58
N SER A 233 13.89 -19.20 9.48
CA SER A 233 12.76 -19.14 8.54
C SER A 233 12.57 -20.43 7.75
N MET A 234 13.63 -21.22 7.54
CA MET A 234 13.56 -22.50 6.82
C MET A 234 12.87 -23.62 7.63
N GLU A 235 12.92 -23.56 8.96
CA GLU A 235 12.36 -24.60 9.83
C GLU A 235 10.84 -24.44 10.05
N GLU A 236 10.32 -23.21 9.99
CA GLU A 236 8.93 -22.88 10.35
C GLU A 236 7.89 -23.21 9.25
N PHE A 237 8.28 -23.33 7.98
CA PHE A 237 7.33 -23.68 6.90
C PHE A 237 6.84 -25.13 6.96
N SER A 238 7.41 -25.97 7.83
CA SER A 238 7.09 -27.39 7.92
C SER A 238 5.98 -27.73 8.93
N LEU A 239 5.48 -26.79 9.74
CA LEU A 239 4.60 -27.12 10.86
C LEU A 239 3.24 -26.40 10.81
N ASP A 240 2.23 -27.20 11.18
CA ASP A 240 0.81 -26.92 11.38
C ASP A 240 0.49 -25.44 11.72
N PRO A 241 -0.34 -24.75 10.90
CA PRO A 241 -0.74 -23.36 11.14
C PRO A 241 -1.30 -23.11 12.54
N SER A 242 -1.94 -24.11 13.15
CA SER A 242 -2.57 -24.01 14.47
C SER A 242 -1.56 -23.99 15.64
N LYS A 243 -0.30 -24.36 15.41
CA LYS A 243 0.77 -24.37 16.44
C LYS A 243 1.77 -23.23 16.29
N ARG A 244 1.46 -22.24 15.43
CA ARG A 244 2.33 -21.09 15.15
C ARG A 244 2.31 -20.06 16.27
N THR A 245 2.80 -20.42 17.46
CA THR A 245 3.35 -19.38 18.34
C THR A 245 4.69 -18.98 17.74
N PRO A 246 4.84 -17.74 17.22
CA PRO A 246 6.09 -17.30 16.66
C PRO A 246 7.18 -17.38 17.73
N ILE A 247 8.31 -18.00 17.38
CA ILE A 247 9.40 -18.27 18.32
C ILE A 247 9.88 -16.92 18.88
N PRO A 248 9.86 -16.68 20.21
CA PRO A 248 10.27 -15.41 20.81
C PRO A 248 11.62 -14.88 20.29
N ARG A 249 12.56 -15.80 20.03
CA ARG A 249 13.87 -15.51 19.43
C ARG A 249 13.80 -14.83 18.06
N LYS A 250 12.86 -15.23 17.19
CA LYS A 250 12.69 -14.62 15.87
C LYS A 250 12.30 -13.13 15.99
N TRP A 251 11.55 -12.80 17.03
CA TRP A 251 11.19 -11.41 17.33
C TRP A 251 12.34 -10.58 17.86
N ASP A 252 13.18 -11.14 18.72
CA ASP A 252 14.37 -10.44 19.19
C ASP A 252 15.31 -10.09 18.02
N ILE A 253 15.46 -11.01 17.07
CA ILE A 253 16.22 -10.80 15.84
C ILE A 253 15.56 -9.72 14.97
N LEU A 254 14.25 -9.82 14.74
CA LEU A 254 13.52 -8.81 13.96
C LEU A 254 13.62 -7.41 14.59
N ALA A 255 13.39 -7.30 15.90
CA ALA A 255 13.54 -6.06 16.65
C ALA A 255 14.96 -5.50 16.50
N SER A 256 15.96 -6.37 16.50
CA SER A 256 17.36 -5.98 16.26
C SER A 256 17.57 -5.47 14.83
N LEU A 257 17.02 -6.13 13.81
CA LEU A 257 17.06 -5.67 12.42
C LEU A 257 16.37 -4.31 12.25
N ILE A 258 15.20 -4.10 12.86
CA ILE A 258 14.50 -2.81 12.88
C ILE A 258 15.40 -1.73 13.50
N ARG A 259 16.06 -2.01 14.63
CA ARG A 259 17.01 -1.06 15.23
C ARG A 259 18.23 -0.81 14.34
N TYR A 260 18.78 -1.85 13.70
CA TYR A 260 19.89 -1.72 12.77
C TYR A 260 19.54 -0.88 11.54
N SER A 261 18.28 -0.91 11.10
CA SER A 261 17.80 -0.09 9.98
C SER A 261 17.88 1.42 10.25
N ALA A 262 18.03 1.86 11.51
CA ALA A 262 18.26 3.25 11.87
C ALA A 262 19.76 3.60 12.04
N LYS A 263 20.60 2.61 12.35
CA LYS A 263 22.02 2.82 12.66
C LYS A 263 22.84 3.00 11.38
N SER A 264 23.52 4.14 11.24
CA SER A 264 24.13 4.62 9.98
C SER A 264 24.96 3.61 9.17
N GLU A 265 25.69 2.71 9.83
CA GLU A 265 26.57 1.74 9.17
C GLU A 265 25.82 0.50 8.69
N CYS A 266 24.94 -0.04 9.53
CA CYS A 266 24.18 -1.28 9.28
C CYS A 266 22.83 -1.06 8.60
N ARG A 267 22.47 0.20 8.34
CA ARG A 267 21.13 0.60 7.92
C ARG A 267 20.64 -0.11 6.66
N LEU A 268 21.50 -0.20 5.64
CA LEU A 268 21.15 -0.72 4.33
C LEU A 268 20.91 -2.25 4.31
N PRO A 269 21.82 -3.11 4.82
CA PRO A 269 21.56 -4.55 4.86
C PRO A 269 20.33 -4.89 5.71
N ALA A 270 20.18 -4.23 6.87
CA ALA A 270 19.01 -4.44 7.72
C ALA A 270 17.70 -4.04 7.03
N ALA A 271 17.64 -2.83 6.45
CA ALA A 271 16.47 -2.36 5.72
C ALA A 271 16.11 -3.30 4.56
N ARG A 272 17.12 -3.78 3.83
CA ARG A 272 16.89 -4.73 2.74
C ARG A 272 16.33 -6.05 3.22
N GLN A 273 16.86 -6.62 4.30
CA GLN A 273 16.30 -7.84 4.87
C GLN A 273 14.83 -7.65 5.27
N LEU A 274 14.52 -6.54 5.93
CA LEU A 274 13.15 -6.21 6.33
C LEU A 274 12.18 -6.12 5.14
N THR A 275 12.64 -5.70 3.95
CA THR A 275 11.79 -5.65 2.74
C THR A 275 11.33 -7.03 2.24
N HIS A 276 12.09 -8.07 2.55
CA HIS A 276 11.87 -9.45 2.11
C HIS A 276 11.10 -10.30 3.11
N ILE A 277 10.89 -9.80 4.33
CA ILE A 277 10.14 -10.52 5.34
C ILE A 277 8.69 -10.65 4.87
N PRO A 278 8.13 -11.88 4.78
CA PRO A 278 6.77 -12.08 4.32
C PRO A 278 5.78 -11.24 5.14
N GLU A 279 4.84 -10.59 4.46
CA GLU A 279 3.82 -9.70 5.07
C GLU A 279 3.07 -10.38 6.22
N LEU A 280 2.81 -11.68 6.06
CA LEU A 280 2.13 -12.50 7.06
C LEU A 280 2.88 -12.54 8.39
N MET A 281 4.22 -12.61 8.37
CA MET A 281 5.01 -12.65 9.61
C MET A 281 4.84 -11.36 10.40
N LEU A 282 4.86 -10.21 9.74
CA LEU A 282 4.79 -8.92 10.41
C LEU A 282 3.39 -8.62 10.98
N GLY A 283 2.34 -9.18 10.38
CA GLY A 283 0.95 -9.02 10.84
C GLY A 283 0.65 -9.66 12.21
N PHE A 284 1.22 -10.84 12.50
CA PHE A 284 1.01 -11.54 13.79
C PHE A 284 1.71 -10.86 14.97
N CYS A 285 2.54 -9.85 14.71
CA CYS A 285 3.51 -9.34 15.65
C CYS A 285 3.15 -8.00 16.32
N HIS A 286 1.88 -7.59 16.22
CA HIS A 286 1.44 -6.22 16.50
C HIS A 286 2.00 -5.63 17.81
N PRO A 287 1.91 -6.27 18.99
CA PRO A 287 2.36 -5.63 20.24
C PRO A 287 3.87 -5.37 20.28
N ALA A 288 4.68 -6.30 19.75
CA ALA A 288 6.13 -6.12 19.72
C ALA A 288 6.55 -5.07 18.69
N MET A 289 5.85 -4.99 17.56
CA MET A 289 6.10 -3.97 16.54
C MET A 289 5.84 -2.55 17.05
N GLU A 290 4.80 -2.36 17.87
CA GLU A 290 4.52 -1.04 18.48
C GLU A 290 5.65 -0.54 19.37
N LEU A 291 6.41 -1.45 20.01
CA LEU A 291 7.51 -1.10 20.89
C LEU A 291 8.78 -0.69 20.14
N VAL A 292 8.97 -1.19 18.91
CA VAL A 292 10.22 -0.99 18.15
C VAL A 292 10.05 0.02 17.03
N VAL A 293 8.87 0.09 16.41
CA VAL A 293 8.59 1.00 15.30
C VAL A 293 7.87 2.25 15.81
N GLY A 294 8.66 3.24 16.18
CA GLY A 294 8.18 4.58 16.52
C GLY A 294 8.05 5.51 15.32
N PRO A 295 7.37 6.66 15.48
CA PRO A 295 7.23 7.67 14.43
C PRO A 295 8.57 8.20 13.92
N ASP A 296 9.57 8.35 14.79
CA ASP A 296 10.91 8.85 14.42
C ASP A 296 11.65 7.88 13.50
N LEU A 297 11.42 6.57 13.68
CA LEU A 297 12.01 5.55 12.82
C LEU A 297 11.44 5.62 11.41
N ILE A 298 10.10 5.73 11.28
CA ILE A 298 9.46 5.89 9.97
C ILE A 298 9.85 7.22 9.33
N GLN A 299 9.98 8.29 10.12
CA GLN A 299 10.50 9.56 9.60
C GLN A 299 11.91 9.37 9.02
N CYS A 300 12.80 8.68 9.74
CA CYS A 300 14.14 8.36 9.28
C CYS A 300 14.10 7.52 8.00
N TRP A 301 13.25 6.49 7.91
CA TRP A 301 13.09 5.69 6.70
C TRP A 301 12.60 6.52 5.51
N ALA A 302 11.64 7.42 5.73
CA ALA A 302 11.16 8.34 4.70
C ALA A 302 12.28 9.30 4.25
N GLU A 303 13.08 9.85 5.15
CA GLU A 303 14.22 10.71 4.81
C GLU A 303 15.26 9.95 3.99
N LEU A 304 15.56 8.70 4.37
CA LEU A 304 16.48 7.83 3.64
C LEU A 304 15.95 7.41 2.26
N SER A 305 14.63 7.30 2.10
CA SER A 305 14.02 7.05 0.80
C SER A 305 14.17 8.23 -0.18
N LEU A 306 14.42 9.44 0.34
CA LEU A 306 14.70 10.66 -0.42
C LEU A 306 16.20 10.96 -0.55
N SER A 307 17.05 10.01 -0.14
CA SER A 307 18.51 10.13 -0.24
C SER A 307 18.94 10.33 -1.70
N SER A 308 19.96 11.17 -1.92
CA SER A 308 20.61 11.29 -3.24
C SER A 308 21.30 10.00 -3.69
N ASP A 309 21.60 9.11 -2.75
CA ASP A 309 22.08 7.76 -3.03
C ASP A 309 20.94 6.84 -3.46
N GLN A 310 20.95 6.43 -4.72
CA GLN A 310 19.86 5.64 -5.32
C GLN A 310 19.67 4.26 -4.68
N LEU A 311 20.73 3.63 -4.17
CA LEU A 311 20.63 2.31 -3.52
C LEU A 311 19.95 2.44 -2.16
N VAL A 312 20.30 3.47 -1.41
CA VAL A 312 19.63 3.80 -0.15
C VAL A 312 18.17 4.19 -0.42
N ALA A 313 17.95 5.13 -1.34
CA ALA A 313 16.62 5.61 -1.69
C ALA A 313 15.67 4.47 -2.08
N SER A 314 16.08 3.64 -3.04
CA SER A 314 15.29 2.51 -3.53
C SER A 314 15.02 1.47 -2.43
N THR A 315 16.02 1.15 -1.60
CA THR A 315 15.84 0.16 -0.52
C THR A 315 14.83 0.64 0.52
N TYR A 316 14.95 1.89 0.98
CA TYR A 316 14.04 2.42 1.99
C TYR A 316 12.65 2.72 1.44
N PHE A 317 12.55 3.10 0.16
CA PHE A 317 11.26 3.22 -0.50
C PHE A 317 10.53 1.87 -0.52
N LYS A 318 11.21 0.79 -0.92
CA LYS A 318 10.64 -0.56 -0.85
C LYS A 318 10.32 -1.00 0.57
N LEU A 319 11.17 -0.65 1.54
CA LEU A 319 10.89 -0.93 2.95
C LEU A 319 9.59 -0.27 3.40
N LEU A 320 9.39 1.00 3.06
CA LEU A 320 8.15 1.71 3.36
C LEU A 320 6.95 1.04 2.69
N LEU A 321 7.06 0.67 1.41
CA LEU A 321 6.00 -0.06 0.72
C LEU A 321 5.68 -1.42 1.35
N SER A 322 6.69 -2.23 1.69
CA SER A 322 6.51 -3.50 2.39
C SER A 322 5.87 -3.27 3.77
N PHE A 323 6.34 -2.26 4.51
CA PHE A 323 5.82 -1.92 5.82
C PHE A 323 4.38 -1.39 5.78
N GLN A 324 4.01 -0.70 4.71
CA GLN A 324 2.64 -0.31 4.46
C GLN A 324 1.71 -1.53 4.41
N ARG A 325 2.11 -2.61 3.73
CA ARG A 325 1.28 -3.82 3.62
C ARG A 325 1.06 -4.47 4.98
N VAL A 326 2.07 -4.39 5.86
CA VAL A 326 1.90 -4.75 7.28
C VAL A 326 0.84 -3.89 7.95
N CYS A 327 0.90 -2.57 7.76
CA CYS A 327 -0.07 -1.63 8.33
C CYS A 327 -1.51 -1.88 7.83
N GLU A 328 -1.67 -2.35 6.59
CA GLU A 328 -2.98 -2.73 6.02
C GLU A 328 -3.59 -3.97 6.69
N ASN A 329 -2.72 -4.89 7.15
CA ASN A 329 -3.07 -6.11 7.86
C ASN A 329 -3.20 -5.92 9.38
N MET A 330 -2.72 -4.80 9.93
CA MET A 330 -2.84 -4.54 11.38
C MET A 330 -4.30 -4.38 11.81
N PRO A 331 -4.65 -4.86 13.03
CA PRO A 331 -6.00 -4.73 13.55
C PRO A 331 -6.48 -3.28 13.58
N LYS A 332 -7.65 -3.09 12.98
CA LYS A 332 -8.13 -1.81 12.47
C LYS A 332 -8.81 -0.91 13.49
N ASN A 333 -8.36 -1.00 14.74
CA ASN A 333 -8.79 -0.09 15.79
C ASN A 333 -7.68 0.85 16.25
N ASN A 334 -6.53 0.84 15.57
CA ASN A 334 -5.36 1.49 16.10
C ASN A 334 -5.01 2.80 15.39
N SER A 335 -5.17 3.90 16.13
CA SER A 335 -4.61 5.21 15.80
C SER A 335 -3.10 5.18 15.52
N TRP A 336 -2.41 4.11 15.95
CA TRP A 336 -1.00 3.86 15.73
C TRP A 336 -0.58 3.95 14.26
N VAL A 337 -1.35 3.38 13.31
CA VAL A 337 -0.96 3.42 11.87
C VAL A 337 -0.84 4.87 11.38
N TRP A 338 -1.74 5.74 11.80
CA TRP A 338 -1.65 7.17 11.52
C TRP A 338 -0.44 7.82 12.21
N ARG A 339 -0.28 7.58 13.51
CA ARG A 339 0.77 8.22 14.33
C ARG A 339 2.18 7.81 13.92
N CYS A 340 2.39 6.51 13.72
CA CYS A 340 3.70 5.93 13.51
C CYS A 340 4.07 5.86 12.03
N TYR A 341 3.11 5.61 11.12
CA TYR A 341 3.43 5.46 9.70
C TYR A 341 3.09 6.70 8.87
N PHE A 342 1.81 7.06 8.79
CA PHE A 342 1.37 8.09 7.83
C PHE A 342 1.82 9.51 8.14
N LEU A 343 1.68 9.96 9.39
CA LEU A 343 2.02 11.33 9.74
C LEU A 343 3.53 11.61 9.54
N PRO A 344 4.47 10.75 10.02
CA PRO A 344 5.90 10.95 9.77
C PRO A 344 6.25 10.88 8.29
N MET A 345 5.66 9.95 7.55
CA MET A 345 5.88 9.80 6.12
C MET A 345 5.41 11.06 5.37
N PHE A 346 4.16 11.50 5.57
CA PHE A 346 3.66 12.73 4.95
C PHE A 346 4.48 13.96 5.33
N ARG A 347 4.94 14.08 6.58
CA ARG A 347 5.81 15.18 7.00
C ARG A 347 7.07 15.28 6.14
N VAL A 348 7.72 14.15 5.86
CA VAL A 348 8.96 14.11 5.09
C VAL A 348 8.70 14.39 3.62
N TYR A 349 7.74 13.69 3.01
CA TYR A 349 7.48 13.84 1.59
C TYR A 349 6.85 15.18 1.22
N LEU A 350 6.11 15.83 2.12
CA LEU A 350 5.64 17.20 1.91
C LEU A 350 6.78 18.22 1.95
N ARG A 351 7.83 17.98 2.74
CA ARG A 351 9.03 18.85 2.81
C ARG A 351 9.99 18.63 1.65
N GLY A 352 10.13 17.40 1.18
CA GLY A 352 11.12 16.97 0.19
C GLY A 352 10.67 17.02 -1.27
N LEU A 353 9.67 17.84 -1.62
CA LEU A 353 9.08 17.94 -2.96
C LEU A 353 10.02 18.59 -4.00
N ASP A 354 11.15 17.95 -4.28
CA ASP A 354 11.76 18.01 -5.61
C ASP A 354 11.08 16.98 -6.52
N LYS A 355 10.72 17.41 -7.72
CA LYS A 355 9.50 17.01 -8.47
C LYS A 355 9.35 15.54 -8.90
N HIS A 356 10.33 14.66 -8.73
CA HIS A 356 10.32 13.32 -9.34
C HIS A 356 9.99 12.17 -8.38
N SER A 357 10.57 12.16 -7.17
CA SER A 357 10.38 11.06 -6.20
C SER A 357 8.98 11.04 -5.57
N GLY A 358 8.34 12.21 -5.43
CA GLY A 358 6.99 12.32 -4.87
C GLY A 358 5.91 11.69 -5.76
N ILE A 359 6.12 11.62 -7.07
CA ILE A 359 5.15 11.06 -8.02
C ILE A 359 5.08 9.55 -7.87
N GLU A 360 6.23 8.86 -7.89
CA GLU A 360 6.30 7.41 -7.74
C GLU A 360 5.75 6.94 -6.40
N LEU A 361 6.07 7.64 -5.29
CA LEU A 361 5.44 7.36 -4.01
C LEU A 361 3.93 7.55 -4.10
N SER A 362 3.46 8.67 -4.62
CA SER A 362 2.04 8.94 -4.67
C SER A 362 1.27 7.95 -5.53
N GLN A 363 1.88 7.47 -6.62
CA GLN A 363 1.33 6.40 -7.45
C GLN A 363 1.39 5.06 -6.72
N GLY A 364 2.47 4.76 -6.01
CA GLY A 364 2.59 3.58 -5.15
C GLY A 364 1.52 3.56 -4.05
N LEU A 365 1.33 4.69 -3.36
CA LEU A 365 0.25 4.87 -2.39
C LEU A 365 -1.12 4.80 -3.09
N ASN A 366 -1.32 5.47 -4.22
CA ASN A 366 -2.63 5.46 -4.88
C ASN A 366 -3.03 4.10 -5.43
N ASN A 367 -2.10 3.41 -6.08
CA ASN A 367 -2.36 2.14 -6.76
C ASN A 367 -2.37 0.97 -5.77
N ASN A 368 -1.48 0.97 -4.77
CA ASN A 368 -1.35 -0.15 -3.84
C ASN A 368 -2.15 0.04 -2.54
N PHE A 369 -2.30 1.28 -2.03
CA PHE A 369 -2.92 1.53 -0.72
C PHE A 369 -4.46 1.59 -0.78
N PHE A 370 -4.99 2.27 -1.79
CA PHE A 370 -6.30 2.88 -1.66
C PHE A 370 -7.55 2.15 -2.15
N PRO A 371 -7.50 1.05 -2.93
CA PRO A 371 -8.74 0.38 -3.32
C PRO A 371 -9.56 -0.14 -2.11
N ARG A 372 -8.88 -0.49 -1.00
CA ARG A 372 -9.54 -1.00 0.23
C ARG A 372 -9.14 -0.24 1.50
N GLY A 373 -8.00 0.47 1.50
CA GLY A 373 -7.45 1.13 2.70
C GLY A 373 -8.03 2.52 3.02
N LYS A 374 -8.57 3.28 2.04
CA LYS A 374 -9.02 4.67 2.29
C LYS A 374 -10.10 4.76 3.36
N ASP A 375 -11.06 3.85 3.33
CA ASP A 375 -12.18 3.88 4.26
C ASP A 375 -11.75 3.55 5.68
N TYR A 376 -10.79 2.62 5.80
CA TYR A 376 -10.15 2.30 7.07
C TYR A 376 -9.39 3.51 7.64
N LEU A 377 -8.56 4.15 6.81
CA LEU A 377 -7.78 5.32 7.23
C LEU A 377 -8.70 6.47 7.63
N ALA A 378 -9.75 6.74 6.85
CA ALA A 378 -10.74 7.73 7.21
C ALA A 378 -11.45 7.38 8.53
N ALA A 379 -11.81 6.10 8.75
CA ALA A 379 -12.41 5.65 9.99
C ALA A 379 -11.52 5.91 11.22
N THR A 380 -10.21 5.71 11.08
CA THR A 380 -9.22 5.86 12.16
C THR A 380 -8.66 7.28 12.30
N LEU A 381 -8.95 8.18 11.36
CA LEU A 381 -8.44 9.55 11.38
C LEU A 381 -9.10 10.39 12.49
N THR A 382 -8.32 10.68 13.54
CA THR A 382 -8.76 11.51 14.68
C THR A 382 -8.71 13.01 14.36
N GLY A 383 -9.35 13.84 15.21
CA GLY A 383 -9.31 15.29 15.08
C GLY A 383 -7.88 15.84 15.14
N ASP A 384 -7.12 15.41 16.14
CA ASP A 384 -5.72 15.81 16.34
C ASP A 384 -4.82 15.44 15.15
N MET A 385 -5.02 14.25 14.56
CA MET A 385 -4.27 13.83 13.37
C MET A 385 -4.61 14.72 12.17
N ARG A 386 -5.89 15.06 12.01
CA ARG A 386 -6.35 15.95 10.94
C ARG A 386 -5.79 17.36 11.13
N GLU A 387 -5.71 17.85 12.36
CA GLU A 387 -5.05 19.12 12.66
C GLU A 387 -3.57 19.08 12.28
N GLN A 388 -2.85 18.02 12.63
CA GLN A 388 -1.44 17.84 12.23
C GLN A 388 -1.28 17.81 10.70
N LEU A 389 -2.16 17.10 9.99
CA LEU A 389 -2.19 17.11 8.51
C LEU A 389 -2.38 18.54 7.97
N GLY A 390 -3.30 19.31 8.57
CA GLY A 390 -3.56 20.70 8.19
C GLY A 390 -2.35 21.59 8.40
N GLN A 391 -1.70 21.48 9.57
CA GLN A 391 -0.46 22.19 9.87
C GLN A 391 0.62 21.83 8.84
N MET A 392 0.80 20.55 8.49
CA MET A 392 1.81 20.14 7.50
C MET A 392 1.54 20.75 6.11
N LEU A 393 0.29 20.80 5.68
CA LEU A 393 -0.09 21.37 4.37
C LEU A 393 0.08 22.89 4.32
N VAL A 394 -0.16 23.62 5.42
CA VAL A 394 0.04 25.08 5.48
C VAL A 394 1.51 25.46 5.30
N HIS A 395 2.44 24.62 5.75
CA HIS A 395 3.89 24.87 5.62
C HIS A 395 4.45 24.49 4.24
N THR A 396 3.68 23.80 3.39
CA THR A 396 4.12 23.51 2.02
C THR A 396 3.88 24.71 1.12
N THR A 397 4.94 25.22 0.49
CA THR A 397 4.81 26.29 -0.51
C THR A 397 3.87 25.84 -1.62
N PRO A 398 2.84 26.63 -1.98
CA PRO A 398 1.88 26.26 -3.00
C PRO A 398 2.60 26.17 -4.35
N THR A 399 2.99 24.95 -4.74
CA THR A 399 3.38 24.67 -6.11
C THR A 399 2.10 24.63 -6.96
N PRO A 400 2.12 25.19 -8.18
CA PRO A 400 0.95 25.21 -9.05
C PRO A 400 0.56 23.78 -9.44
N GLY A 401 -0.48 23.27 -8.79
CA GLY A 401 -1.04 21.92 -8.95
C GLY A 401 -0.64 20.98 -7.81
N PRO A 402 -1.58 20.52 -6.96
CA PRO A 402 -1.30 19.49 -5.96
C PRO A 402 -1.09 18.16 -6.69
N THR A 403 0.15 17.85 -7.05
CA THR A 403 0.52 16.52 -7.51
C THR A 403 1.07 15.71 -6.34
N GLY A 404 0.70 14.43 -6.31
CA GLY A 404 1.21 13.45 -5.36
C GLY A 404 0.70 13.57 -3.92
N VAL A 405 1.62 13.58 -2.95
CA VAL A 405 1.31 13.46 -1.51
C VAL A 405 0.45 14.61 -0.98
N ALA A 406 0.64 15.83 -1.48
CA ALA A 406 -0.17 16.99 -1.08
C ALA A 406 -1.65 16.82 -1.45
N SER A 407 -1.95 16.24 -2.61
CA SER A 407 -3.33 15.94 -3.03
C SER A 407 -3.99 14.92 -2.12
N LEU A 408 -3.24 13.89 -1.74
CA LEU A 408 -3.70 12.87 -0.81
C LEU A 408 -3.98 13.45 0.59
N VAL A 409 -3.11 14.30 1.11
CA VAL A 409 -3.31 14.98 2.39
C VAL A 409 -4.53 15.91 2.32
N ALA A 410 -4.67 16.67 1.23
CA ALA A 410 -5.85 17.50 0.99
C ALA A 410 -7.16 16.69 0.96
N GLU A 411 -7.14 15.48 0.38
CA GLU A 411 -8.27 14.55 0.41
C GLU A 411 -8.67 14.20 1.85
N PHE A 412 -7.72 13.84 2.73
CA PHE A 412 -7.99 13.54 4.14
C PHE A 412 -8.41 14.77 4.97
N LEU A 413 -8.04 15.97 4.51
CA LEU A 413 -8.48 17.25 5.06
C LEU A 413 -9.84 17.71 4.50
N HIS A 414 -10.43 17.00 3.54
CA HIS A 414 -11.71 17.38 2.97
C HIS A 414 -12.84 17.34 4.03
N PRO A 415 -13.80 18.29 4.06
CA PRO A 415 -14.88 18.33 5.06
C PRO A 415 -15.80 17.11 5.08
N PHE A 416 -15.85 16.36 3.97
CA PHE A 416 -16.56 15.09 3.88
C PHE A 416 -15.96 13.99 4.77
N ILE A 417 -14.65 13.95 4.97
CA ILE A 417 -13.96 12.82 5.64
C ILE A 417 -14.41 12.57 7.08
N PRO A 418 -14.61 13.59 7.96
CA PRO A 418 -15.12 13.36 9.30
C PRO A 418 -16.55 12.79 9.30
N LEU A 419 -17.36 13.12 8.29
CA LEU A 419 -18.69 12.53 8.12
C LEU A 419 -18.60 11.10 7.58
N TRP A 420 -17.74 10.86 6.58
CA TRP A 420 -17.43 9.53 6.06
C TRP A 420 -16.96 8.60 7.17
N ARG A 421 -16.03 9.06 8.02
CA ARG A 421 -15.57 8.37 9.22
C ARG A 421 -16.74 7.89 10.09
N ARG A 422 -17.74 8.75 10.33
CA ARG A 422 -18.93 8.38 11.11
C ARG A 422 -19.74 7.30 10.40
N PHE A 423 -19.97 7.41 9.09
CA PHE A 423 -20.64 6.35 8.35
C PHE A 423 -19.88 5.02 8.43
N VAL A 424 -18.57 5.03 8.19
CA VAL A 424 -17.74 3.81 8.24
C VAL A 424 -17.80 3.17 9.62
N HIS A 425 -17.61 3.95 10.71
CA HIS A 425 -17.73 3.44 12.09
C HIS A 425 -19.06 2.74 12.35
N GLU A 426 -20.16 3.27 11.83
CA GLU A 426 -21.48 2.69 12.04
C GLU A 426 -21.74 1.48 11.15
N TRP A 427 -21.19 1.45 9.93
CA TRP A 427 -21.29 0.28 9.08
C TRP A 427 -20.43 -0.86 9.65
N THR A 428 -19.22 -0.56 10.10
CA THR A 428 -18.26 -1.53 10.63
C THR A 428 -18.60 -1.83 12.09
N PHE A 429 -19.49 -2.80 12.32
CA PHE A 429 -19.88 -3.20 13.67
C PHE A 429 -18.72 -3.72 14.54
N SER A 430 -17.66 -4.24 13.91
CA SER A 430 -16.40 -4.62 14.55
C SER A 430 -15.24 -3.93 13.82
N PRO A 431 -14.34 -3.25 14.54
CA PRO A 431 -13.12 -2.70 13.96
C PRO A 431 -12.30 -3.76 13.22
N ARG A 432 -12.38 -5.05 13.62
CA ARG A 432 -11.57 -6.13 13.04
C ARG A 432 -12.05 -6.62 11.66
N ALA A 433 -13.31 -6.39 11.28
CA ALA A 433 -13.89 -6.89 10.03
C ALA A 433 -13.58 -6.01 8.80
N ILE A 434 -12.95 -4.86 9.00
CA ILE A 434 -12.55 -3.99 7.90
C ILE A 434 -11.46 -4.78 7.14
N GLY A 435 -11.63 -5.15 5.88
CA GLY A 435 -10.59 -5.85 5.08
C GLY A 435 -10.87 -7.29 4.71
N SER A 436 -11.76 -7.99 5.42
CA SER A 436 -12.37 -9.18 4.83
C SER A 436 -13.20 -8.74 3.62
N PRO A 437 -13.15 -9.45 2.47
CA PRO A 437 -14.06 -9.20 1.35
C PRO A 437 -15.53 -9.45 1.72
N LEU A 438 -15.78 -10.00 2.92
CA LEU A 438 -17.12 -10.19 3.42
C LEU A 438 -17.84 -8.85 3.53
N PRO A 439 -19.04 -8.76 2.95
CA PRO A 439 -19.77 -7.53 2.93
C PRO A 439 -20.08 -7.08 4.35
N ILE A 440 -19.80 -5.82 4.62
CA ILE A 440 -20.23 -5.13 5.83
C ILE A 440 -21.77 -5.14 5.82
N ILE A 441 -22.37 -6.19 6.39
CA ILE A 441 -23.81 -6.20 6.64
C ILE A 441 -24.05 -5.12 7.71
N ARG A 442 -24.96 -4.18 7.42
CA ARG A 442 -24.98 -2.81 7.95
C ARG A 442 -25.80 -2.65 9.24
N ALA A 443 -25.41 -1.72 10.13
CA ALA A 443 -26.04 -1.50 11.45
C ALA A 443 -26.96 -0.31 11.60
N LEU A 444 -26.78 0.70 10.73
CA LEU A 444 -27.20 2.06 11.04
C LEU A 444 -28.67 2.08 11.42
N SER A 445 -29.02 2.57 12.62
CA SER A 445 -30.43 2.77 12.94
C SER A 445 -31.06 3.80 12.00
N SER A 446 -32.37 3.69 11.78
CA SER A 446 -33.12 4.59 10.90
C SER A 446 -32.92 6.08 11.24
N LYS A 447 -33.00 6.40 12.53
CA LYS A 447 -32.78 7.74 13.09
C LYS A 447 -31.37 8.26 12.83
N LYS A 448 -30.35 7.41 13.07
CA LYS A 448 -28.94 7.80 12.90
C LYS A 448 -28.60 7.99 11.42
N ARG A 449 -29.08 7.10 10.56
CA ARG A 449 -28.94 7.24 9.10
C ARG A 449 -29.54 8.54 8.59
N ARG A 450 -30.78 8.87 8.97
CA ARG A 450 -31.43 10.15 8.61
C ARG A 450 -30.58 11.35 9.05
N SER A 451 -30.11 11.34 10.30
CA SER A 451 -29.23 12.41 10.81
C SER A 451 -27.92 12.56 10.02
N LEU A 452 -27.28 11.45 9.65
CA LEU A 452 -26.04 11.48 8.87
C LEU A 452 -26.27 11.89 7.41
N CYS A 453 -27.37 11.42 6.79
CA CYS A 453 -27.77 11.83 5.44
C CYS A 453 -28.10 13.32 5.37
N GLN A 454 -28.77 13.86 6.39
CA GLN A 454 -29.03 15.30 6.48
C GLN A 454 -27.71 16.09 6.50
N LYS A 455 -26.77 15.69 7.37
CA LYS A 455 -25.44 16.33 7.43
C LYS A 455 -24.68 16.22 6.10
N LEU A 456 -24.84 15.10 5.39
CA LEU A 456 -24.22 14.90 4.07
C LEU A 456 -24.80 15.87 3.03
N VAL A 457 -26.13 16.02 3.02
CA VAL A 457 -26.82 17.00 2.18
C VAL A 457 -26.36 18.41 2.55
N ASP A 458 -26.31 18.76 3.84
CA ASP A 458 -25.86 20.08 4.27
C ASP A 458 -24.45 20.42 3.76
N LEU A 459 -23.51 19.46 3.79
CA LEU A 459 -22.16 19.64 3.21
C LEU A 459 -22.20 19.82 1.69
N ALA A 460 -22.99 19.00 0.98
CA ALA A 460 -23.13 19.10 -0.47
C ALA A 460 -23.75 20.44 -0.90
N MET A 461 -24.71 20.94 -0.12
CA MET A 461 -25.35 22.24 -0.34
C MET A 461 -24.40 23.43 -0.12
N ARG A 462 -23.32 23.25 0.65
CA ARG A 462 -22.23 24.23 0.84
C ARG A 462 -21.10 24.06 -0.17
N SER A 463 -21.22 23.12 -1.10
CA SER A 463 -20.13 22.74 -2.02
C SER A 463 -18.86 22.22 -1.33
N GLU A 464 -18.99 21.75 -0.09
CA GLU A 464 -17.92 21.11 0.70
C GLU A 464 -17.87 19.59 0.48
N CYS A 465 -18.70 19.08 -0.42
CA CYS A 465 -18.89 17.66 -0.74
C CYS A 465 -19.30 17.54 -2.21
N SER A 466 -18.63 16.66 -2.96
CA SER A 466 -18.93 16.43 -4.38
C SER A 466 -20.09 15.44 -4.56
N LEU A 467 -20.70 15.40 -5.76
CA LEU A 467 -21.68 14.36 -6.08
C LEU A 467 -21.07 12.95 -5.95
N ASN A 468 -19.80 12.78 -6.27
CA ASN A 468 -19.09 11.50 -6.15
C ASN A 468 -18.97 11.06 -4.69
N ASP A 469 -18.75 11.99 -3.75
CA ASP A 469 -18.72 11.69 -2.31
C ASP A 469 -20.09 11.23 -1.80
N VAL A 470 -21.16 11.88 -2.26
CA VAL A 470 -22.54 11.47 -1.94
C VAL A 470 -22.83 10.10 -2.54
N MET A 471 -22.46 9.88 -3.80
CA MET A 471 -22.60 8.60 -4.48
C MET A 471 -21.80 7.49 -3.77
N LYS A 472 -20.61 7.79 -3.25
CA LYS A 472 -19.82 6.85 -2.45
C LYS A 472 -20.57 6.37 -1.22
N VAL A 473 -21.25 7.27 -0.50
CA VAL A 473 -22.12 6.91 0.64
C VAL A 473 -23.30 6.06 0.21
N VAL A 474 -23.95 6.40 -0.90
CA VAL A 474 -25.11 5.66 -1.40
C VAL A 474 -24.73 4.29 -1.97
N GLU A 475 -23.58 4.18 -2.62
CA GLU A 475 -23.04 2.92 -3.11
C GLU A 475 -22.75 1.98 -1.93
N GLN A 476 -22.12 2.52 -0.88
CA GLN A 476 -21.82 1.76 0.33
C GLN A 476 -23.06 1.47 1.17
N ASP A 477 -24.08 2.34 1.14
CA ASP A 477 -25.39 2.14 1.77
C ASP A 477 -26.56 2.65 0.93
N TYR A 478 -27.19 1.75 0.17
CA TYR A 478 -28.27 2.10 -0.77
C TYR A 478 -29.49 2.72 -0.09
N ASP A 479 -29.72 2.44 1.20
CA ASP A 479 -30.80 3.11 1.92
C ASP A 479 -30.53 4.59 2.19
N CYS A 480 -29.25 4.99 2.19
CA CYS A 480 -28.88 6.41 2.23
C CYS A 480 -29.33 7.15 0.98
N LEU A 481 -29.60 6.47 -0.15
CA LEU A 481 -30.21 7.11 -1.33
C LEU A 481 -31.50 7.82 -0.93
N TRP A 482 -32.40 7.10 -0.25
CA TRP A 482 -33.70 7.63 0.13
C TRP A 482 -33.57 8.67 1.23
N GLY A 483 -32.66 8.48 2.19
CA GLY A 483 -32.39 9.48 3.22
C GLY A 483 -31.85 10.79 2.65
N VAL A 484 -30.98 10.72 1.64
CA VAL A 484 -30.44 11.89 0.94
C VAL A 484 -31.51 12.56 0.07
N LEU A 485 -32.32 11.79 -0.66
CA LEU A 485 -33.41 12.35 -1.48
C LEU A 485 -34.48 13.04 -0.64
N ASP A 486 -34.84 12.45 0.51
CA ASP A 486 -35.77 13.04 1.47
C ASP A 486 -35.23 14.36 2.04
N ALA A 487 -33.96 14.37 2.48
CA ALA A 487 -33.29 15.58 2.93
C ALA A 487 -33.19 16.67 1.84
N LEU A 488 -32.96 16.29 0.57
CA LEU A 488 -32.93 17.22 -0.57
C LEU A 488 -34.31 17.80 -0.90
N ALA A 489 -35.39 17.05 -0.68
CA ALA A 489 -36.75 17.51 -0.98
C ALA A 489 -37.11 18.81 -0.24
N HIS A 490 -36.59 18.99 0.98
CA HIS A 490 -36.75 20.22 1.76
C HIS A 490 -36.17 21.46 1.06
N PHE A 491 -35.11 21.31 0.28
CA PHE A 491 -34.47 22.41 -0.46
C PHE A 491 -35.07 22.63 -1.84
N CYS A 492 -35.61 21.58 -2.48
CA CYS A 492 -36.15 21.64 -3.85
C CYS A 492 -37.33 22.61 -4.02
N HIS A 493 -38.09 22.88 -2.96
CA HIS A 493 -39.24 23.80 -3.02
C HIS A 493 -38.84 25.28 -3.08
N ALA A 494 -37.60 25.63 -2.70
CA ALA A 494 -37.12 26.99 -2.76
C ALA A 494 -36.68 27.37 -4.19
N ARG A 495 -37.07 28.56 -4.67
CA ARG A 495 -36.56 29.14 -5.93
C ARG A 495 -35.19 29.81 -5.77
N THR A 496 -34.37 29.30 -4.85
CA THR A 496 -33.04 29.83 -4.55
C THR A 496 -31.97 29.05 -5.33
N HIS A 497 -30.75 29.59 -5.39
CA HIS A 497 -29.57 28.88 -5.90
C HIS A 497 -29.45 27.47 -5.28
N ASN A 498 -29.69 27.37 -3.96
CA ASN A 498 -29.70 26.10 -3.24
C ASN A 498 -30.77 25.13 -3.77
N GLY A 499 -31.97 25.62 -4.09
CA GLY A 499 -33.01 24.77 -4.69
C GLY A 499 -32.64 24.24 -6.07
N GLN A 500 -31.86 24.97 -6.86
CA GLN A 500 -31.34 24.48 -8.15
C GLN A 500 -30.22 23.45 -7.95
N LEU A 501 -29.28 23.71 -7.02
CA LEU A 501 -28.23 22.76 -6.66
C LEU A 501 -28.82 21.43 -6.15
N ALA A 502 -29.82 21.50 -5.26
CA ALA A 502 -30.52 20.32 -4.73
C ALA A 502 -31.19 19.49 -5.84
N ARG A 503 -31.86 20.15 -6.80
CA ARG A 503 -32.45 19.50 -7.98
C ARG A 503 -31.38 18.81 -8.85
N THR A 504 -30.24 19.45 -9.05
CA THR A 504 -29.11 18.89 -9.82
C THR A 504 -28.53 17.64 -9.12
N LEU A 505 -28.29 17.73 -7.81
CA LEU A 505 -27.81 16.60 -7.01
C LEU A 505 -28.80 15.43 -7.03
N ALA A 506 -30.09 15.70 -6.79
CA ALA A 506 -31.14 14.68 -6.83
C ALA A 506 -31.21 13.99 -8.20
N LYS A 507 -31.18 14.77 -9.30
CA LYS A 507 -31.16 14.24 -10.67
C LYS A 507 -29.93 13.36 -10.92
N GLY A 508 -28.75 13.79 -10.46
CA GLY A 508 -27.50 13.03 -10.56
C GLY A 508 -27.61 11.67 -9.85
N LEU A 509 -28.09 11.66 -8.61
CA LEU A 509 -28.28 10.44 -7.82
C LEU A 509 -29.31 9.48 -8.44
N LEU A 510 -30.42 10.00 -8.96
CA LEU A 510 -31.43 9.20 -9.64
C LEU A 510 -30.91 8.62 -10.96
N SER A 511 -30.12 9.38 -11.71
CA SER A 511 -29.45 8.90 -12.92
C SER A 511 -28.48 7.77 -12.59
N TRP A 512 -27.65 7.96 -11.57
CA TRP A 512 -26.72 6.93 -11.09
C TRP A 512 -27.47 5.66 -10.66
N ALA A 513 -28.52 5.79 -9.82
CA ALA A 513 -29.29 4.64 -9.36
C ALA A 513 -29.93 3.88 -10.53
N SER A 514 -30.42 4.60 -11.54
CA SER A 514 -30.97 4.02 -12.77
C SER A 514 -29.91 3.29 -13.61
N SER A 515 -28.69 3.83 -13.70
CA SER A 515 -27.58 3.14 -14.37
C SER A 515 -27.13 1.90 -13.62
N ARG A 516 -27.07 1.95 -12.29
CA ARG A 516 -26.67 0.81 -11.46
C ARG A 516 -27.68 -0.33 -11.53
N ALA A 517 -28.98 -0.02 -11.58
CA ALA A 517 -30.03 -1.03 -11.78
C ALA A 517 -29.92 -1.78 -13.12
N LYS A 518 -29.20 -1.23 -14.10
CA LYS A 518 -28.94 -1.89 -15.39
C LYS A 518 -27.65 -2.71 -15.40
N SER A 519 -26.72 -2.43 -14.49
CA SER A 519 -25.51 -3.25 -14.36
C SER A 519 -25.91 -4.64 -13.83
N PRO A 520 -25.39 -5.74 -14.40
CA PRO A 520 -25.66 -7.07 -13.88
C PRO A 520 -25.26 -7.08 -12.39
N ILE A 521 -26.22 -7.49 -11.54
CA ILE A 521 -25.99 -7.60 -10.11
C ILE A 521 -24.88 -8.63 -9.93
N ALA A 522 -23.70 -8.18 -9.52
CA ALA A 522 -22.62 -9.07 -9.13
C ALA A 522 -23.01 -9.70 -7.80
N PHE A 523 -23.71 -10.84 -7.87
CA PHE A 523 -23.93 -11.69 -6.70
C PHE A 523 -22.57 -12.12 -6.19
N ARG A 524 -22.20 -11.62 -5.01
CA ARG A 524 -21.05 -12.11 -4.28
C ARG A 524 -21.59 -13.11 -3.27
N PRO A 525 -21.21 -14.40 -3.35
CA PRO A 525 -21.61 -15.35 -2.32
C PRO A 525 -21.09 -14.82 -0.98
N THR A 526 -21.98 -14.77 0.01
CA THR A 526 -21.57 -14.57 1.41
C THR A 526 -21.63 -15.95 2.03
N GLU A 527 -20.46 -16.55 2.26
CA GLU A 527 -20.35 -17.84 2.93
C GLU A 527 -20.86 -17.70 4.37
N ILE A 528 -21.80 -18.56 4.76
CA ILE A 528 -22.33 -18.63 6.12
C ILE A 528 -22.22 -20.08 6.60
N HIS A 529 -21.19 -20.39 7.37
CA HIS A 529 -20.99 -21.73 7.93
C HIS A 529 -22.12 -22.08 8.91
N GLN A 530 -22.74 -23.26 8.75
CA GLN A 530 -23.77 -23.77 9.65
C GLN A 530 -23.12 -24.81 10.59
N GLY A 531 -23.10 -24.54 11.90
CA GLY A 531 -22.51 -25.45 12.89
C GLY A 531 -23.34 -25.56 14.17
N VAL A 532 -23.12 -26.63 14.93
CA VAL A 532 -23.72 -26.83 16.27
C VAL A 532 -22.69 -26.41 17.31
N CYS A 533 -22.99 -25.36 18.07
CA CYS A 533 -22.07 -24.91 19.13
C CYS A 533 -22.13 -25.86 20.33
N SER A 534 -21.07 -26.66 20.49
CA SER A 534 -20.92 -27.69 21.52
C SER A 534 -20.97 -27.14 22.96
N THR A 535 -20.66 -25.86 23.18
CA THR A 535 -20.71 -25.23 24.52
C THR A 535 -22.14 -24.96 25.02
N PHE A 536 -23.16 -25.13 24.18
CA PHE A 536 -24.58 -25.07 24.59
C PHE A 536 -25.22 -26.47 24.75
N SER A 537 -24.41 -27.54 24.69
CA SER A 537 -24.87 -28.94 24.62
C SER A 537 -25.52 -29.51 25.88
N SER A 538 -25.68 -28.75 26.97
CA SER A 538 -26.43 -29.23 28.14
C SER A 538 -27.95 -29.27 27.94
N HIS A 539 -28.47 -28.71 26.85
CA HIS A 539 -29.90 -28.72 26.56
C HIS A 539 -30.23 -29.73 25.46
N ALA A 540 -30.53 -30.96 25.88
CA ALA A 540 -31.04 -32.02 25.03
C ALA A 540 -32.41 -31.62 24.42
N GLY A 541 -32.40 -31.08 23.19
CA GLY A 541 -33.63 -30.92 22.41
C GLY A 541 -33.58 -29.88 21.28
N HIS A 542 -32.80 -28.81 21.40
CA HIS A 542 -32.84 -27.70 20.45
C HIS A 542 -31.44 -27.31 19.95
N ARG A 543 -31.17 -27.58 18.67
CA ARG A 543 -29.91 -27.24 18.00
C ARG A 543 -29.90 -25.74 17.70
N ILE A 544 -29.18 -24.95 18.50
CA ILE A 544 -28.81 -23.59 18.09
C ILE A 544 -27.76 -23.72 16.98
N MET A 545 -28.13 -23.29 15.77
CA MET A 545 -27.21 -23.25 14.63
C MET A 545 -26.40 -21.96 14.73
N VAL A 546 -25.12 -22.07 15.06
CA VAL A 546 -24.21 -20.92 15.06
C VAL A 546 -23.74 -20.68 13.64
N PHE A 547 -23.82 -19.43 13.23
CA PHE A 547 -23.44 -19.00 11.90
C PHE A 547 -22.22 -18.11 12.02
N TYR A 548 -21.10 -18.52 11.44
CA TYR A 548 -19.89 -17.72 11.24
C TYR A 548 -19.09 -17.29 12.50
N VAL A 549 -17.88 -17.84 12.61
CA VAL A 549 -16.75 -17.24 13.34
C VAL A 549 -15.85 -16.57 12.31
N ASP A 550 -15.43 -15.32 12.56
CA ASP A 550 -14.50 -14.60 11.69
C ASP A 550 -13.26 -15.49 11.45
N PRO A 551 -12.94 -15.87 10.20
CA PRO A 551 -11.82 -16.76 9.92
C PRO A 551 -10.47 -16.11 10.31
N ASN A 552 -10.45 -14.78 10.53
CA ASN A 552 -9.29 -14.10 11.11
C ASN A 552 -9.16 -14.29 12.64
N GLN A 553 -10.15 -14.88 13.31
CA GLN A 553 -9.98 -15.52 14.63
C GLN A 553 -9.45 -16.94 14.46
N GLY A 554 -8.37 -17.08 13.68
CA GLY A 554 -7.86 -18.35 13.16
C GLY A 554 -7.71 -19.44 14.21
N ASP A 555 -7.34 -19.09 15.45
CA ASP A 555 -7.22 -20.07 16.53
C ASP A 555 -8.58 -20.65 16.95
N ILE A 556 -9.62 -19.82 17.13
CA ILE A 556 -10.96 -20.27 17.55
C ILE A 556 -11.69 -20.98 16.41
N PHE A 557 -11.50 -20.51 15.16
CA PHE A 557 -12.12 -21.16 14.00
C PHE A 557 -11.47 -22.52 13.73
N ALA A 558 -10.14 -22.61 13.69
CA ALA A 558 -9.43 -23.86 13.41
C ALA A 558 -9.66 -24.91 14.50
N GLU A 559 -9.65 -24.50 15.79
CA GLU A 559 -9.96 -25.42 16.88
C GLU A 559 -11.37 -26.00 16.79
N ARG A 560 -12.31 -25.28 16.15
CA ARG A 560 -13.74 -25.64 16.11
C ARG A 560 -14.23 -25.97 14.70
N GLU A 561 -13.34 -26.05 13.71
CA GLU A 561 -13.70 -26.31 12.31
C GLU A 561 -14.52 -27.60 12.18
N HIS A 562 -14.16 -28.61 12.98
CA HIS A 562 -14.86 -29.89 13.09
C HIS A 562 -16.29 -29.81 13.66
N GLU A 563 -16.67 -28.69 14.30
CA GLU A 563 -18.04 -28.46 14.82
C GLU A 563 -18.99 -27.87 13.74
N TYR A 564 -18.45 -27.43 12.60
CA TYR A 564 -19.22 -26.94 11.46
C TYR A 564 -19.37 -28.06 10.43
N THR A 565 -20.48 -28.79 10.51
CA THR A 565 -20.70 -29.98 9.67
C THR A 565 -21.16 -29.65 8.25
N GLU A 566 -21.72 -28.45 8.01
CA GLU A 566 -22.27 -28.06 6.71
C GLU A 566 -21.96 -26.58 6.39
N VAL A 567 -21.44 -26.32 5.18
CA VAL A 567 -21.28 -24.95 4.68
C VAL A 567 -22.51 -24.59 3.85
N SER A 568 -23.26 -23.58 4.29
CA SER A 568 -24.34 -22.98 3.51
C SER A 568 -23.89 -21.64 2.95
N GLU A 569 -24.14 -21.38 1.68
CA GLU A 569 -23.79 -20.10 1.05
C GLU A 569 -25.05 -19.23 0.91
N LEU A 570 -25.00 -18.01 1.46
CA LEU A 570 -26.04 -17.02 1.23
C LEU A 570 -25.74 -16.24 -0.05
N TYR A 571 -26.49 -16.55 -1.10
CA TYR A 571 -26.49 -15.80 -2.35
C TYR A 571 -27.43 -14.60 -2.24
N ALA A 572 -26.89 -13.46 -1.80
CA ALA A 572 -27.64 -12.23 -1.75
C ALA A 572 -26.78 -11.04 -2.17
N GLU A 573 -27.39 -10.06 -2.81
CA GLU A 573 -26.70 -8.79 -3.04
C GLU A 573 -26.51 -8.09 -1.69
N HIS A 574 -25.24 -7.89 -1.31
CA HIS A 574 -24.87 -7.25 -0.06
C HIS A 574 -25.55 -5.89 0.17
N SER A 575 -25.85 -5.17 -0.91
CA SER A 575 -26.48 -3.85 -0.84
C SER A 575 -27.90 -3.89 -0.28
N HIS A 576 -28.52 -5.08 -0.31
CA HIS A 576 -29.87 -5.39 0.14
C HIS A 576 -29.92 -6.10 1.49
N LEU A 577 -28.79 -6.52 2.05
CA LEU A 577 -28.72 -7.13 3.39
C LEU A 577 -28.47 -6.10 4.48
N ARG A 578 -29.10 -6.30 5.64
CA ARG A 578 -28.96 -5.39 6.79
C ARG A 578 -29.15 -6.10 8.12
N TRP A 579 -28.40 -5.67 9.13
CA TRP A 579 -28.69 -5.99 10.53
C TRP A 579 -29.70 -4.99 11.08
N VAL A 580 -30.87 -5.50 11.46
CA VAL A 580 -31.99 -4.71 11.94
C VAL A 580 -32.08 -4.89 13.45
N SER A 581 -31.95 -3.80 14.20
CA SER A 581 -32.13 -3.86 15.65
C SER A 581 -33.56 -4.27 15.96
N MET A 582 -33.71 -5.22 16.87
CA MET A 582 -35.01 -5.63 17.38
C MET A 582 -35.73 -4.52 18.15
N ASP A 583 -34.99 -3.53 18.63
CA ASP A 583 -35.51 -2.38 19.36
C ASP A 583 -36.13 -1.32 18.42
N ASP A 584 -35.95 -1.42 17.09
CA ASP A 584 -36.48 -0.50 16.07
C ASP A 584 -37.20 -1.25 14.92
N PRO A 585 -38.28 -2.00 15.19
CA PRO A 585 -38.92 -2.84 14.18
C PRO A 585 -39.78 -2.05 13.19
N GLY A 586 -40.31 -0.88 13.60
CA GLY A 586 -41.43 -0.21 12.92
C GLY A 586 -41.12 0.27 11.50
N GLU A 587 -40.00 0.96 11.29
CA GLU A 587 -39.64 1.48 9.96
C GLU A 587 -38.98 0.44 9.05
N VAL A 588 -38.46 -0.64 9.64
CA VAL A 588 -37.66 -1.61 8.91
C VAL A 588 -38.50 -2.78 8.41
N LYS A 589 -39.51 -3.21 9.19
CA LYS A 589 -40.46 -4.29 8.82
C LYS A 589 -41.18 -4.05 7.49
N SER A 590 -41.40 -2.80 7.09
CA SER A 590 -42.11 -2.50 5.84
C SER A 590 -41.23 -2.59 4.58
N ARG A 591 -39.90 -2.66 4.72
CA ARG A 591 -38.94 -2.68 3.60
C ARG A 591 -38.05 -3.90 3.58
N TYR A 592 -37.86 -4.52 4.75
CA TYR A 592 -36.94 -5.61 4.97
C TYR A 592 -37.67 -6.78 5.60
N ASN A 593 -37.47 -7.97 5.02
CA ASN A 593 -37.93 -9.22 5.58
C ASN A 593 -36.74 -9.94 6.23
N PRO A 594 -36.91 -10.54 7.42
CA PRO A 594 -35.89 -11.40 8.01
C PRO A 594 -35.42 -12.47 7.03
N VAL A 595 -34.12 -12.77 7.03
CA VAL A 595 -33.56 -13.90 6.27
C VAL A 595 -33.79 -15.18 7.06
N TYR A 596 -34.43 -16.15 6.43
CA TYR A 596 -34.78 -17.44 7.02
C TYR A 596 -33.73 -18.50 6.65
N VAL A 597 -33.39 -19.37 7.60
CA VAL A 597 -32.50 -20.52 7.39
C VAL A 597 -33.18 -21.79 7.90
N GLY A 598 -33.14 -22.85 7.08
CA GLY A 598 -33.60 -24.19 7.46
C GLY A 598 -34.52 -24.86 6.44
N PRO A 599 -34.61 -26.21 6.46
CA PRO A 599 -35.57 -26.96 5.65
C PRO A 599 -36.96 -26.65 6.20
N GLY A 600 -37.79 -25.95 5.42
CA GLY A 600 -39.09 -25.41 5.82
C GLY A 600 -40.14 -26.44 6.23
N THR A 601 -39.91 -27.16 7.33
CA THR A 601 -40.98 -27.84 8.06
C THR A 601 -41.84 -26.75 8.69
N GLU A 602 -43.15 -26.82 8.50
CA GLU A 602 -44.11 -25.72 8.79
C GLU A 602 -44.06 -25.17 10.22
N LYS A 603 -43.39 -25.85 11.16
CA LYS A 603 -43.45 -25.55 12.60
C LYS A 603 -42.34 -24.62 13.10
N ASN A 604 -41.12 -24.65 12.55
CA ASN A 604 -39.99 -23.90 13.14
C ASN A 604 -39.22 -23.11 12.07
N TRP A 605 -39.23 -21.77 12.20
CA TRP A 605 -38.45 -20.86 11.36
C TRP A 605 -37.28 -20.29 12.17
N TYR A 606 -36.09 -20.30 11.59
CA TYR A 606 -34.91 -19.67 12.20
C TYR A 606 -34.52 -18.42 11.43
N TRP A 607 -34.35 -17.31 12.14
CA TRP A 607 -33.73 -16.10 11.62
C TRP A 607 -32.24 -16.12 11.90
N ILE A 608 -31.46 -15.40 11.09
CA ILE A 608 -30.05 -15.14 11.44
C ILE A 608 -30.03 -13.92 12.36
N GLY A 609 -29.71 -14.14 13.63
CA GLY A 609 -29.49 -13.12 14.64
C GLY A 609 -28.01 -12.80 14.83
N ARG A 610 -27.73 -11.61 15.34
CA ARG A 610 -26.41 -11.13 15.71
C ARG A 610 -26.47 -10.38 17.03
N ARG A 611 -25.48 -10.58 17.88
CA ARG A 611 -25.29 -9.83 19.12
C ARG A 611 -23.84 -9.43 19.32
N ARG A 612 -23.62 -8.24 19.90
CA ARG A 612 -22.28 -7.80 20.33
C ARG A 612 -22.00 -8.35 21.73
N ASP A 613 -20.81 -8.88 21.94
CA ASP A 613 -20.33 -9.28 23.26
C ASP A 613 -20.11 -8.02 24.13
N LYS A 614 -20.58 -8.06 25.37
CA LYS A 614 -20.41 -6.96 26.33
C LYS A 614 -19.00 -6.86 26.88
N LEU A 615 -18.37 -8.00 27.17
CA LEU A 615 -17.04 -8.08 27.75
C LEU A 615 -15.98 -7.74 26.69
N ASN A 616 -16.26 -8.11 25.45
CA ASN A 616 -15.43 -7.76 24.31
C ASN A 616 -16.26 -7.07 23.24
N SER A 617 -16.34 -5.73 23.29
CA SER A 617 -17.11 -4.94 22.31
C SER A 617 -16.67 -5.14 20.84
N SER A 618 -15.50 -5.75 20.62
CA SER A 618 -15.00 -6.11 19.29
C SER A 618 -15.46 -7.49 18.82
N ALA A 619 -15.88 -8.37 19.74
CA ALA A 619 -16.45 -9.67 19.44
C ALA A 619 -17.94 -9.54 19.11
N THR A 620 -18.35 -10.32 18.12
CA THR A 620 -19.73 -10.41 17.66
C THR A 620 -20.05 -11.89 17.53
N HIS A 621 -21.22 -12.27 18.02
CA HIS A 621 -21.79 -13.60 17.82
C HIS A 621 -22.92 -13.51 16.81
N VAL A 622 -22.96 -14.42 15.85
CA VAL A 622 -24.05 -14.60 14.89
C VAL A 622 -24.63 -16.00 15.09
N PHE A 623 -25.96 -16.09 15.21
CA PHE A 623 -26.66 -17.31 15.68
C PHE A 623 -28.06 -17.41 15.08
N SER A 624 -28.61 -18.62 15.00
CA SER A 624 -30.01 -18.84 14.69
C SER A 624 -30.92 -18.33 15.82
N VAL A 625 -31.95 -17.58 15.47
CA VAL A 625 -33.02 -17.14 16.37
C VAL A 625 -34.28 -17.90 15.97
N GLU A 626 -34.75 -18.81 16.82
CA GLU A 626 -36.01 -19.54 16.61
C GLU A 626 -37.19 -18.59 16.81
N VAL A 627 -38.18 -18.68 15.92
CA VAL A 627 -39.40 -17.88 15.97
C VAL A 627 -40.60 -18.80 16.10
N SER A 628 -41.30 -18.71 17.23
CA SER A 628 -42.50 -19.52 17.47
C SER A 628 -43.66 -19.07 16.58
N GLN A 629 -44.47 -20.02 16.10
CA GLN A 629 -45.63 -19.75 15.25
C GLN A 629 -46.64 -18.79 15.89
N SER A 630 -46.77 -18.81 17.23
CA SER A 630 -47.64 -17.91 18.00
C SER A 630 -47.22 -16.43 17.96
N SER A 631 -45.93 -16.14 17.74
CA SER A 631 -45.41 -14.77 17.67
C SER A 631 -45.71 -14.08 16.32
N ARG A 632 -45.97 -14.86 15.27
CA ARG A 632 -46.25 -14.36 13.91
C ARG A 632 -47.68 -13.83 13.76
N GLU A 633 -48.66 -14.46 14.42
CA GLU A 633 -50.08 -14.10 14.30
C GLU A 633 -50.48 -12.87 15.12
N LYS A 634 -49.71 -12.52 16.17
CA LYS A 634 -50.01 -11.37 17.06
C LYS A 634 -49.22 -10.09 16.75
N GLY A 635 -48.41 -10.08 15.70
CA GLY A 635 -47.74 -8.85 15.24
C GLY A 635 -46.78 -8.16 16.22
N GLY A 636 -46.32 -8.78 17.33
CA GLY A 636 -45.49 -7.99 18.25
C GLY A 636 -44.89 -8.58 19.52
N GLU A 637 -45.17 -9.81 19.93
CA GLU A 637 -44.45 -10.40 21.09
C GLU A 637 -43.67 -11.63 20.65
N LEU A 638 -42.42 -11.39 20.27
CA LEU A 638 -41.42 -12.45 20.18
C LEU A 638 -41.06 -12.83 21.62
N MET A 639 -41.66 -13.92 22.10
CA MET A 639 -41.19 -14.60 23.30
C MET A 639 -39.81 -15.18 23.00
N PHE A 640 -38.76 -14.51 23.45
CA PHE A 640 -37.43 -15.08 23.52
C PHE A 640 -37.39 -16.04 24.71
N SER A 641 -37.38 -17.35 24.47
CA SER A 641 -36.77 -18.26 25.44
C SER A 641 -35.28 -18.39 25.09
N LEU A 642 -34.47 -17.44 25.52
CA LEU A 642 -33.17 -17.87 26.06
C LEU A 642 -33.57 -18.53 27.37
N LEU A 643 -33.60 -19.87 27.40
CA LEU A 643 -34.08 -20.67 28.53
C LEU A 643 -33.49 -20.15 29.85
N ASN A 644 -34.27 -19.39 30.61
CA ASN A 644 -34.00 -19.14 32.03
C ASN A 644 -34.30 -20.45 32.76
N SER A 645 -33.33 -21.36 32.79
CA SER A 645 -33.31 -22.42 33.80
C SER A 645 -32.75 -21.82 35.10
N PRO A 646 -33.47 -21.87 36.23
CA PRO A 646 -33.11 -21.17 37.46
C PRO A 646 -31.95 -21.83 38.26
N THR A 647 -31.09 -22.64 37.64
CA THR A 647 -30.09 -23.44 38.37
C THR A 647 -28.73 -23.55 37.67
N ASN A 648 -28.09 -22.41 37.34
CA ASN A 648 -26.65 -22.16 37.52
C ASN A 648 -26.28 -20.80 36.88
N PRO A 649 -25.57 -19.89 37.57
CA PRO A 649 -25.03 -18.68 36.94
C PRO A 649 -23.73 -19.04 36.20
N ASP A 650 -23.86 -19.64 35.04
CA ASP A 650 -22.76 -19.94 34.09
C ASP A 650 -22.79 -18.93 32.92
N PRO A 651 -21.72 -18.80 32.09
CA PRO A 651 -21.35 -17.61 31.30
C PRO A 651 -22.40 -17.03 30.32
N VAL A 652 -23.55 -17.67 30.14
CA VAL A 652 -24.68 -17.21 29.33
C VAL A 652 -25.24 -15.88 29.84
N ASP A 653 -25.26 -15.63 31.15
CA ASP A 653 -25.74 -14.36 31.72
C ASP A 653 -24.84 -13.15 31.38
N SER A 654 -23.59 -13.38 31.01
CA SER A 654 -22.70 -12.31 30.52
C SER A 654 -22.96 -11.95 29.05
N ILE A 655 -23.50 -12.89 28.27
CA ILE A 655 -23.89 -12.72 26.86
C ILE A 655 -25.30 -12.11 26.75
N THR A 656 -26.15 -12.25 27.78
CA THR A 656 -27.59 -11.90 27.76
C THR A 656 -27.94 -10.42 27.77
N GLN A 657 -26.97 -9.48 27.72
CA GLN A 657 -27.27 -8.06 27.93
C GLN A 657 -27.01 -7.08 26.74
N GLY A 658 -26.60 -7.51 25.54
CA GLY A 658 -26.43 -6.60 24.37
C GLY A 658 -27.67 -6.47 23.45
N SER A 659 -27.79 -5.42 22.63
CA SER A 659 -28.86 -5.32 21.61
C SER A 659 -28.78 -6.45 20.58
N LEU A 660 -29.94 -7.06 20.29
CA LEU A 660 -30.09 -8.11 19.27
C LEU A 660 -30.38 -7.48 17.90
N TYR A 661 -29.71 -7.98 16.88
CA TYR A 661 -29.94 -7.60 15.49
C TYR A 661 -30.34 -8.81 14.66
N ILE A 662 -31.27 -8.63 13.72
CA ILE A 662 -31.71 -9.68 12.79
C ILE A 662 -31.24 -9.35 11.39
N LEU A 663 -30.62 -10.31 10.71
CA LEU A 663 -30.29 -10.20 9.30
C LEU A 663 -31.60 -10.15 8.51
N SER A 664 -31.79 -9.06 7.78
CA SER A 664 -32.96 -8.87 6.95
C SER A 664 -32.54 -8.50 5.54
N ALA A 665 -33.24 -9.05 4.55
CA ALA A 665 -33.08 -8.73 3.15
C ALA A 665 -34.17 -7.74 2.73
N ARG A 666 -33.79 -6.74 1.94
CA ARG A 666 -34.74 -5.81 1.35
C ARG A 666 -35.68 -6.57 0.43
N GLN A 667 -36.98 -6.36 0.54
CA GLN A 667 -37.93 -6.91 -0.42
C GLN A 667 -37.71 -6.22 -1.76
N VAL A 668 -37.07 -6.91 -2.71
CA VAL A 668 -37.01 -6.47 -4.10
C VAL A 668 -38.40 -6.73 -4.68
N VAL A 669 -39.26 -5.73 -4.61
CA VAL A 669 -40.59 -5.83 -5.19
C VAL A 669 -40.42 -5.89 -6.70
N GLY A 670 -40.61 -7.08 -7.28
CA GLY A 670 -40.63 -7.26 -8.73
C GLY A 670 -41.57 -6.25 -9.37
N ASP A 671 -41.02 -5.47 -10.32
CA ASP A 671 -41.65 -4.52 -11.22
C ASP A 671 -42.92 -3.80 -10.72
N ARG A 672 -42.74 -2.58 -10.19
CA ARG A 672 -43.57 -1.36 -10.41
C ARG A 672 -43.71 -0.35 -9.24
N PRO A 673 -43.50 -0.62 -7.94
CA PRO A 673 -43.77 0.40 -6.91
C PRO A 673 -42.64 1.43 -6.74
N THR A 674 -41.39 1.10 -7.08
CA THR A 674 -40.28 2.08 -7.07
C THR A 674 -40.54 3.22 -8.06
N TRP A 675 -41.21 2.93 -9.19
CA TRP A 675 -41.62 3.91 -10.18
C TRP A 675 -42.78 4.80 -9.72
N ALA A 676 -43.63 4.38 -8.78
CA ALA A 676 -44.73 5.22 -8.28
C ALA A 676 -44.20 6.32 -7.34
N TRP A 677 -43.24 6.00 -6.46
CA TRP A 677 -42.58 6.99 -5.62
C TRP A 677 -41.61 7.87 -6.42
N LEU A 678 -40.84 7.28 -7.35
CA LEU A 678 -40.03 8.04 -8.31
C LEU A 678 -40.88 8.92 -9.22
N ARG A 679 -42.07 8.49 -9.66
CA ARG A 679 -43.05 9.35 -10.38
C ARG A 679 -43.52 10.50 -9.50
N SER A 680 -43.79 10.27 -8.22
CA SER A 680 -44.19 11.36 -7.31
C SER A 680 -43.09 12.43 -7.21
N MET A 681 -41.82 12.04 -7.01
CA MET A 681 -40.71 13.01 -7.04
C MET A 681 -40.43 13.59 -8.43
N TRP A 682 -40.56 12.79 -9.49
CA TRP A 682 -40.38 13.23 -10.87
C TRP A 682 -41.47 14.22 -11.28
N ASP A 683 -42.70 14.05 -10.82
CA ASP A 683 -43.80 14.98 -11.02
C ASP A 683 -43.62 16.27 -10.20
N VAL A 684 -43.02 16.20 -9.00
CA VAL A 684 -42.59 17.40 -8.26
C VAL A 684 -41.49 18.14 -9.02
N THR A 685 -40.50 17.42 -9.56
CA THR A 685 -39.39 18.01 -10.33
C THR A 685 -39.87 18.56 -11.68
N ARG A 686 -40.79 17.86 -12.36
CA ARG A 686 -41.40 18.25 -13.64
C ARG A 686 -42.35 19.44 -13.49
N LYS A 687 -43.13 19.52 -12.40
CA LYS A 687 -43.97 20.69 -12.09
C LYS A 687 -43.14 21.93 -11.77
N LEU A 688 -41.93 21.78 -11.26
CA LEU A 688 -40.99 22.89 -11.02
C LEU A 688 -40.28 23.33 -12.31
N VAL A 689 -39.83 22.39 -13.15
CA VAL A 689 -39.18 22.71 -14.45
C VAL A 689 -40.16 23.31 -15.45
N LEU A 690 -41.41 22.85 -15.51
CA LEU A 690 -42.43 23.42 -16.40
C LEU A 690 -42.95 24.78 -15.92
N LYS A 691 -42.83 25.11 -14.62
CA LYS A 691 -43.16 26.45 -14.10
C LYS A 691 -42.10 27.49 -14.44
N ASP A 692 -40.82 27.11 -14.52
CA ASP A 692 -39.74 28.05 -14.90
C ASP A 692 -39.77 28.38 -16.40
N VAL A 693 -40.13 27.42 -17.27
CA VAL A 693 -40.29 27.65 -18.73
C VAL A 693 -41.44 28.61 -19.06
N HIS A 694 -42.46 28.73 -18.19
CA HIS A 694 -43.56 29.70 -18.36
C HIS A 694 -43.34 31.04 -17.64
N SER A 695 -42.28 31.20 -16.84
CA SER A 695 -41.94 32.49 -16.20
C SER A 695 -40.80 33.26 -16.85
N THR A 696 -40.05 32.66 -17.78
CA THR A 696 -39.06 33.36 -18.63
C THR A 696 -39.60 33.75 -20.01
N SER A 697 -40.91 33.61 -20.25
CA SER A 697 -41.60 34.09 -21.45
C SER A 697 -42.70 35.12 -21.14
N ARG A 698 -42.42 36.05 -20.23
CA ARG A 698 -43.12 37.34 -20.11
C ARG A 698 -42.15 38.44 -19.76
#